data_AF-A0A553PHN7-F1
#
_entry.id   AF-A0A553PHN7-F1
#
_cell.length_a   1.000
_cell.length_b   1.000
_cell.length_c   1.000
_cell.angle_alpha   90.00
_cell.angle_beta   90.00
_cell.angle_gamma   90.00
#
_symmetry.space_group_name_H-M   'P 1'
#
loop_
_entity.id
_entity.type
_entity.pdbx_description
1 polymer ?
#
loop_
_entity_poly.entity_id
_entity_poly.type
_entity_poly.pdbx_seq_one_letter_code
_entity_poly.pdbx_strand_id
1 'polypeptide(L)'
;MDSSIQLRSSSRVLVFKESVHRIEDAIISEADTATSSQRHPNPQETAEEDDLSHGFRVGAKISQASASSLRSITRPLSVAWPKSSLFRSWCCFRVHPESSHSHPRRAPCYETLEMKVETMTNDGNAQAQGDNEDLLWKPLSTKTHHLELIRLGLNEQYSVNLLHYHDLHKWSVEHFDLFWAFLWNYFQIKSSVPPTKPVVDKEQLISDIPRWFPGVKMNYAENLLRYPDGDKIAFYFTTERVKDIGIQSKTFGQLRRRVAFIAHALRQHGVQVGDRVVGYLPNFAESIEIMAAVSSIGAIWSSTSPDFGVSGVLDRFKQISPKIVFSVEAVSYNLKIHNHLDKLKEVVDGLPNVEKVVVIPYCTSETDISLNTLNMGDKATFFSEFIGPETGSSPALTFEHLPFDHPLFIMYSSGTTGAPKCMVHGAGGTLMKHLEEHQIQGNRGPEDVLMYYTTIGWMMWNWMVSALALGTTLVLYDGSPLLPHVAAMWDLVDECGITVFGTSAKWIAVQEDKGVQPRLSHKLGTLKAICSTGSPLSPHSYDYVYREIKSNVLLASISGGTDIIACFMGENTVLPVHRGEIQSAHLGCAIECWDEDGQPIEGDSGELVCTRPFPSMPVKFWNDPDGKLYRAAYFDKYPGVWAHGDFLHINPKTKGLFMLGRSDGTLNPNGVRFGSAEIYSILETFDIVADSLCVGQRVGNEERVILFLKMKDPGMFTPELIKVIRGKIRTQLSARHVPALILPIDDIPYTVNGKKVEVAVKKILANQPVKNAGALSNPESLELFRNIPETQVW
;
A
#
# COMPACT_ATOMS: atom_id res chain seq x y z
N MET A 1 -3.20 -68.76 12.71
CA MET A 1 -2.06 -67.99 12.18
C MET A 1 -2.39 -66.52 12.34
N ASP A 2 -2.41 -65.95 13.54
CA ASP A 2 -1.32 -65.79 14.54
C ASP A 2 -0.37 -64.63 14.21
N SER A 3 -0.09 -63.70 15.12
CA SER A 3 -0.81 -63.29 16.35
C SER A 3 -0.49 -61.80 16.64
N SER A 4 -1.15 -61.19 17.61
CA SER A 4 -0.73 -59.88 18.16
C SER A 4 0.54 -60.01 19.03
N ILE A 5 1.30 -58.90 19.26
CA ILE A 5 1.85 -58.52 20.59
C ILE A 5 2.68 -57.19 20.64
N GLN A 6 2.25 -56.32 21.56
CA GLN A 6 2.95 -55.39 22.49
C GLN A 6 3.98 -54.30 22.10
N LEU A 7 3.72 -53.15 22.75
CA LEU A 7 4.68 -52.13 23.20
C LEU A 7 5.66 -52.62 24.28
N ARG A 8 6.93 -52.16 24.23
CA ARG A 8 7.83 -51.81 25.36
C ARG A 8 8.77 -50.68 24.87
N SER A 9 9.09 -49.57 25.55
CA SER A 9 9.32 -49.22 26.96
C SER A 9 10.63 -49.74 27.57
N SER A 10 11.62 -48.86 27.81
CA SER A 10 12.24 -48.61 29.14
C SER A 10 13.66 -47.99 29.12
N SER A 11 13.76 -46.78 29.67
CA SER A 11 14.75 -46.35 30.69
C SER A 11 16.28 -46.36 30.45
N ARG A 12 16.89 -45.17 30.57
CA ARG A 12 17.74 -44.73 31.72
C ARG A 12 18.07 -43.23 31.57
N VAL A 13 17.68 -42.32 32.47
CA VAL A 13 18.11 -42.10 33.89
C VAL A 13 19.41 -41.28 34.00
N LEU A 14 19.26 -40.00 34.34
CA LEU A 14 19.86 -39.39 35.55
C LEU A 14 19.20 -38.03 35.87
N VAL A 15 19.25 -37.64 37.15
CA VAL A 15 18.71 -36.39 37.71
C VAL A 15 19.83 -35.74 38.51
N PHE A 16 19.98 -34.42 38.46
CA PHE A 16 20.51 -33.65 39.59
C PHE A 16 19.90 -32.23 39.65
N LYS A 17 19.98 -31.61 40.83
CA LYS A 17 19.21 -30.43 41.27
C LYS A 17 20.04 -29.16 41.31
N GLU A 18 19.33 -28.03 41.15
CA GLU A 18 19.50 -26.73 41.83
C GLU A 18 20.91 -26.26 42.27
N SER A 19 21.27 -25.05 41.83
CA SER A 19 21.78 -24.03 42.75
C SER A 19 21.45 -22.62 42.22
N VAL A 20 20.88 -21.80 43.10
CA VAL A 20 20.56 -20.38 42.86
C VAL A 20 21.56 -19.54 43.64
N HIS A 21 22.07 -18.45 43.07
CA HIS A 21 22.50 -17.26 43.82
C HIS A 21 22.20 -15.98 43.00
N ARG A 22 22.14 -14.84 43.69
CA ARG A 22 21.76 -13.49 43.23
C ARG A 22 22.74 -12.47 43.85
N ILE A 23 22.43 -11.15 43.73
CA ILE A 23 23.14 -9.98 44.31
C ILE A 23 24.31 -9.59 43.36
N GLU A 24 24.26 -8.46 42.63
CA GLU A 24 24.23 -7.03 43.03
C GLU A 24 25.63 -6.60 43.60
N ASP A 25 26.20 -5.41 43.37
CA ASP A 25 25.68 -4.18 42.76
C ASP A 25 26.83 -3.22 42.30
N ALA A 26 26.51 -2.20 41.47
CA ALA A 26 27.11 -0.83 41.45
C ALA A 26 28.66 -0.62 41.14
N ILE A 27 29.26 0.57 40.85
CA ILE A 27 28.84 1.86 40.25
C ILE A 27 30.08 2.78 39.88
N ILE A 28 30.00 3.53 38.76
CA ILE A 28 30.57 4.89 38.42
C ILE A 28 32.10 5.22 38.43
N SER A 29 32.47 6.10 37.47
CA SER A 29 33.59 7.08 37.37
C SER A 29 35.02 6.64 37.01
N GLU A 30 35.94 7.56 36.65
CA GLU A 30 35.94 8.70 35.68
C GLU A 30 37.37 9.32 35.67
N ALA A 31 37.81 9.88 34.53
CA ALA A 31 38.90 10.88 34.34
C ALA A 31 40.36 10.62 34.84
N ASP A 32 41.30 11.00 33.96
CA ASP A 32 42.63 11.61 34.25
C ASP A 32 43.71 10.82 35.03
N THR A 33 45.03 11.06 34.84
CA THR A 33 45.77 12.12 34.10
C THR A 33 47.14 11.62 33.58
N ALA A 34 47.74 12.33 32.61
CA ALA A 34 49.18 12.72 32.48
C ALA A 34 50.33 11.66 32.65
N THR A 35 51.51 11.70 32.01
CA THR A 35 52.26 12.62 31.11
C THR A 35 53.52 11.86 30.59
N SER A 36 54.41 12.28 29.66
CA SER A 36 54.61 13.44 28.77
C SER A 36 55.67 13.10 27.68
N SER A 37 56.17 14.12 26.95
CA SER A 37 57.53 14.23 26.37
C SER A 37 57.74 13.77 24.90
N GLN A 38 58.52 14.47 24.05
CA GLN A 38 58.88 15.91 24.03
C GLN A 38 59.40 16.33 22.62
N ARG A 39 59.31 17.64 22.31
CA ARG A 39 60.10 18.45 21.32
C ARG A 39 59.92 18.25 19.81
N HIS A 40 59.65 19.37 19.13
CA HIS A 40 60.12 19.68 17.77
C HIS A 40 61.65 19.96 17.76
N PRO A 41 62.31 19.98 16.60
CA PRO A 41 62.43 21.25 15.86
C PRO A 41 62.16 21.13 14.34
N ASN A 42 61.80 22.26 13.73
CA ASN A 42 61.96 22.54 12.29
C ASN A 42 63.21 23.44 12.13
N PRO A 43 63.90 23.48 10.97
CA PRO A 43 63.75 24.67 10.09
C PRO A 43 64.03 24.44 8.58
N GLN A 44 63.51 25.37 7.74
CA GLN A 44 64.12 26.15 6.63
C GLN A 44 65.09 25.48 5.61
N GLU A 45 65.26 25.90 4.34
CA GLU A 45 64.62 26.83 3.35
C GLU A 45 65.20 26.40 1.94
N THR A 46 65.29 27.10 0.79
CA THR A 46 65.14 28.51 0.34
C THR A 46 64.96 28.52 -1.21
N ALA A 47 64.54 29.66 -1.81
CA ALA A 47 64.93 30.15 -3.16
C ALA A 47 64.49 29.36 -4.43
N GLU A 48 64.41 29.91 -5.65
CA GLU A 48 64.38 31.29 -6.23
C GLU A 48 63.77 31.13 -7.67
N GLU A 49 62.76 31.89 -8.11
CA GLU A 49 62.75 33.23 -8.75
C GLU A 49 62.81 33.26 -10.31
N ASP A 50 62.36 34.40 -10.83
CA ASP A 50 62.42 34.97 -12.19
C ASP A 50 61.69 34.36 -13.42
N ASP A 51 61.35 35.16 -14.46
CA ASP A 51 60.52 36.40 -14.56
C ASP A 51 60.27 36.68 -16.08
N LEU A 52 59.42 37.68 -16.41
CA LEU A 52 59.33 38.44 -17.68
C LEU A 52 58.78 37.72 -18.94
N SER A 53 58.07 38.38 -19.88
CA SER A 53 57.39 39.70 -19.89
C SER A 53 56.59 39.94 -21.20
N HIS A 54 55.89 41.09 -21.27
CA HIS A 54 55.28 41.76 -22.46
C HIS A 54 54.06 41.10 -23.15
N GLY A 55 52.99 41.83 -23.54
CA GLY A 55 52.60 43.22 -23.19
C GLY A 55 51.60 43.90 -24.16
N PHE A 56 50.85 44.90 -23.65
CA PHE A 56 50.13 45.99 -24.39
C PHE A 56 48.91 45.60 -25.27
N ARG A 57 48.02 46.48 -25.80
CA ARG A 57 47.33 47.77 -25.43
C ARG A 57 46.28 48.08 -26.56
N VAL A 58 45.23 48.92 -26.49
CA VAL A 58 44.39 49.55 -25.43
C VAL A 58 43.18 50.28 -26.08
N GLY A 59 42.03 50.45 -25.40
CA GLY A 59 40.90 51.34 -25.80
C GLY A 59 39.53 50.63 -25.86
N ALA A 60 38.39 51.02 -25.26
CA ALA A 60 37.90 52.20 -24.51
C ALA A 60 37.17 53.32 -25.30
N LYS A 61 35.86 53.52 -25.00
CA LYS A 61 35.10 54.79 -24.76
C LYS A 61 33.61 54.45 -24.44
N ILE A 62 32.96 54.88 -23.34
CA ILE A 62 32.54 56.20 -22.78
C ILE A 62 31.07 56.57 -23.11
N SER A 63 30.21 56.53 -22.07
CA SER A 63 29.29 57.60 -21.59
C SER A 63 28.56 57.09 -20.33
N GLN A 64 28.63 57.67 -19.12
CA GLN A 64 28.18 59.00 -18.64
C GLN A 64 26.64 59.19 -18.63
N ALA A 65 25.99 59.71 -17.56
CA ALA A 65 26.50 60.26 -16.28
C ALA A 65 25.50 60.23 -15.09
N SER A 66 26.05 60.34 -13.85
CA SER A 66 25.63 61.16 -12.67
C SER A 66 24.18 61.25 -12.15
N ALA A 67 23.90 61.58 -10.87
CA ALA A 67 24.60 61.48 -9.56
C ALA A 67 23.69 62.07 -8.43
N SER A 68 23.89 61.66 -7.16
CA SER A 68 23.48 62.38 -5.90
C SER A 68 21.99 62.68 -5.63
N SER A 69 21.48 62.81 -4.38
CA SER A 69 21.96 62.34 -3.06
C SER A 69 20.91 62.52 -1.93
N LEU A 70 20.87 61.58 -0.98
CA LEU A 70 20.60 61.74 0.47
C LEU A 70 19.22 62.21 1.05
N ARG A 71 18.76 61.39 2.01
CA ARG A 71 18.00 61.71 3.26
C ARG A 71 16.46 61.95 3.23
N SER A 72 15.75 60.82 3.35
CA SER A 72 15.00 60.45 4.59
C SER A 72 13.50 60.78 4.77
N ILE A 73 12.85 59.94 5.60
CA ILE A 73 11.55 60.11 6.30
C ILE A 73 10.28 60.11 5.43
N THR A 74 9.85 58.91 4.98
CA THR A 74 8.62 58.21 5.43
C THR A 74 8.45 56.88 4.68
N ARG A 75 7.77 55.89 5.27
CA ARG A 75 7.38 54.63 4.61
C ARG A 75 5.86 54.46 4.67
N PRO A 76 5.16 54.21 3.55
CA PRO A 76 3.83 53.63 3.58
C PRO A 76 3.90 52.11 3.79
N LEU A 77 3.03 51.63 4.68
CA LEU A 77 2.86 50.26 5.16
C LEU A 77 2.81 49.18 4.06
N SER A 78 3.69 48.18 4.17
CA SER A 78 3.45 46.85 3.60
C SER A 78 2.70 45.99 4.63
N VAL A 79 1.57 45.40 4.25
CA VAL A 79 0.77 44.56 5.17
C VAL A 79 1.43 43.18 5.33
N ALA A 80 2.27 43.05 6.36
CA ALA A 80 2.79 41.76 6.80
C ALA A 80 1.80 41.11 7.78
N TRP A 81 1.28 39.94 7.42
CA TRP A 81 0.47 39.13 8.34
C TRP A 81 1.33 38.53 9.46
N PRO A 82 0.80 38.34 10.68
CA PRO A 82 1.58 37.79 11.80
C PRO A 82 2.03 36.35 11.53
N LYS A 83 3.26 36.01 11.91
CA LYS A 83 3.67 34.60 12.06
C LYS A 83 2.89 34.01 13.25
N SER A 84 1.87 33.20 12.96
CA SER A 84 1.03 32.58 13.99
C SER A 84 1.84 31.62 14.87
N SER A 85 1.92 31.94 16.16
CA SER A 85 2.68 31.16 17.16
C SER A 85 1.99 29.85 17.59
N LEU A 86 0.73 29.64 17.18
CA LEU A 86 -0.14 28.56 17.68
C LEU A 86 0.30 27.15 17.25
N PHE A 87 0.72 26.95 16.00
CA PHE A 87 1.06 25.62 15.48
C PHE A 87 2.30 24.98 16.13
N ARG A 88 3.19 25.76 16.77
CA ARG A 88 4.31 25.18 17.55
C ARG A 88 3.88 24.54 18.87
N SER A 89 2.69 24.84 19.39
CA SER A 89 2.23 24.29 20.67
C SER A 89 1.69 22.85 20.59
N TRP A 90 1.35 22.37 19.40
CA TRP A 90 0.75 21.04 19.21
C TRP A 90 1.78 19.91 19.05
N CYS A 91 3.02 20.21 18.67
CA CYS A 91 4.07 19.20 18.45
C CYS A 91 4.93 18.88 19.68
N CYS A 92 4.59 19.38 20.87
CA CYS A 92 5.43 19.27 22.07
C CYS A 92 4.76 18.57 23.26
N PHE A 93 4.20 17.37 23.04
CA PHE A 93 3.90 16.41 24.11
C PHE A 93 4.95 15.27 24.13
N ARG A 94 6.15 15.56 24.65
CA ARG A 94 7.05 14.52 25.16
C ARG A 94 6.64 14.20 26.60
N VAL A 95 6.27 12.95 26.87
CA VAL A 95 6.09 12.45 28.22
C VAL A 95 7.46 12.07 28.79
N HIS A 96 7.94 12.83 29.76
CA HIS A 96 9.00 12.39 30.69
C HIS A 96 8.40 12.36 32.10
N PRO A 97 8.55 11.24 32.85
CA PRO A 97 8.14 11.17 34.24
C PRO A 97 9.29 11.59 35.16
N GLU A 98 9.04 12.51 36.10
CA GLU A 98 9.76 12.55 37.38
C GLU A 98 8.98 13.39 38.41
N SER A 99 9.48 13.50 39.64
CA SER A 99 8.61 13.49 40.83
C SER A 99 8.85 14.59 41.88
N SER A 100 7.86 14.71 42.79
CA SER A 100 7.97 15.19 44.19
C SER A 100 7.91 16.71 44.53
N HIS A 101 6.82 17.05 45.25
CA HIS A 101 6.77 17.82 46.52
C HIS A 101 6.21 19.28 46.64
N SER A 102 5.27 19.39 47.59
CA SER A 102 4.91 20.52 48.49
C SER A 102 4.40 21.89 47.97
N HIS A 103 3.07 22.04 47.95
CA HIS A 103 2.23 22.93 48.81
C HIS A 103 2.70 24.35 49.28
N PRO A 104 1.76 25.25 49.69
CA PRO A 104 0.41 25.53 49.15
C PRO A 104 -0.01 27.04 49.21
N ARG A 105 -1.16 27.43 48.59
CA ARG A 105 -2.05 28.52 49.08
C ARG A 105 -3.47 28.50 48.44
N ARG A 106 -4.43 29.10 49.17
CA ARG A 106 -5.90 29.23 48.95
C ARG A 106 -6.26 30.22 47.82
N ALA A 107 -7.46 30.34 47.22
CA ALA A 107 -8.79 29.67 47.17
C ALA A 107 -9.65 30.43 46.09
N PRO A 108 -10.98 30.23 45.82
CA PRO A 108 -12.02 29.40 46.47
C PRO A 108 -12.94 28.58 45.52
N CYS A 109 -14.06 28.11 46.07
CA CYS A 109 -14.99 27.08 45.56
C CYS A 109 -15.81 27.42 44.30
N TYR A 110 -16.29 26.35 43.64
CA TYR A 110 -17.67 26.23 43.15
C TYR A 110 -18.25 24.87 43.57
N GLU A 111 -19.58 24.74 43.56
CA GLU A 111 -20.31 23.69 44.29
C GLU A 111 -20.49 22.37 43.51
N THR A 112 -20.54 21.24 44.23
CA THR A 112 -20.77 19.90 43.69
C THR A 112 -22.27 19.56 43.66
N LEU A 113 -22.79 19.23 42.48
CA LEU A 113 -24.08 18.57 42.31
C LEU A 113 -23.87 17.05 42.20
N GLU A 114 -24.25 16.32 43.25
CA GLU A 114 -24.36 14.86 43.19
C GLU A 114 -25.62 14.45 42.40
N MET A 115 -25.47 13.59 41.39
CA MET A 115 -26.60 12.82 40.86
C MET A 115 -26.47 11.36 41.28
N LYS A 116 -27.55 10.83 41.86
CA LYS A 116 -27.63 9.45 42.33
C LYS A 116 -27.64 8.48 41.16
N VAL A 117 -26.92 7.37 41.30
CA VAL A 117 -27.11 6.19 40.46
C VAL A 117 -28.21 5.34 41.09
N GLU A 118 -29.41 5.34 40.50
CA GLU A 118 -30.46 4.38 40.85
C GLU A 118 -30.38 3.17 39.92
N THR A 119 -30.12 1.99 40.50
CA THR A 119 -30.10 0.72 39.78
C THR A 119 -31.52 0.22 39.53
N MET A 120 -32.04 0.40 38.32
CA MET A 120 -33.28 -0.26 37.89
C MET A 120 -32.99 -1.69 37.39
N THR A 121 -33.74 -2.66 37.91
CA THR A 121 -33.72 -4.06 37.46
C THR A 121 -34.46 -4.21 36.15
N ASN A 122 -33.86 -4.90 35.19
CA ASN A 122 -34.36 -4.98 33.82
C ASN A 122 -35.22 -6.25 33.60
N ASP A 123 -36.54 -6.10 33.65
CA ASP A 123 -37.51 -7.13 33.21
C ASP A 123 -38.37 -6.55 32.08
N GLY A 124 -38.02 -6.92 30.83
CA GLY A 124 -38.67 -6.41 29.61
C GLY A 124 -37.97 -6.99 28.38
N ASN A 125 -38.60 -7.97 27.72
CA ASN A 125 -37.91 -8.89 26.82
C ASN A 125 -38.19 -8.65 25.33
N ALA A 126 -37.29 -9.16 24.49
CA ALA A 126 -37.49 -9.48 23.07
C ALA A 126 -37.85 -8.34 22.08
N GLN A 127 -36.90 -7.42 21.84
CA GLN A 127 -36.77 -6.80 20.49
C GLN A 127 -35.39 -6.24 20.12
N ALA A 128 -34.51 -5.94 21.09
CA ALA A 128 -33.20 -5.31 20.85
C ALA A 128 -32.04 -6.29 20.54
N GLN A 129 -32.34 -7.51 20.05
CA GLN A 129 -31.40 -8.63 20.10
C GLN A 129 -30.61 -8.89 18.80
N GLY A 130 -30.86 -8.13 17.73
CA GLY A 130 -30.16 -8.29 16.44
C GLY A 130 -28.98 -7.34 16.19
N ASP A 131 -29.06 -6.07 16.62
CA ASP A 131 -28.09 -5.01 16.26
C ASP A 131 -26.68 -5.16 16.89
N ASN A 132 -26.39 -6.25 17.61
CA ASN A 132 -25.15 -6.44 18.37
C ASN A 132 -24.37 -7.73 18.01
N GLU A 133 -24.87 -8.60 17.12
CA GLU A 133 -24.15 -9.84 16.75
C GLU A 133 -22.99 -9.58 15.76
N ASP A 134 -23.06 -8.51 14.95
CA ASP A 134 -22.05 -8.16 13.93
C ASP A 134 -21.02 -7.12 14.38
N LEU A 135 -21.12 -6.54 15.58
CA LEU A 135 -20.12 -5.60 16.10
C LEU A 135 -18.93 -6.35 16.69
N LEU A 136 -17.78 -6.32 16.02
CA LEU A 136 -16.61 -7.12 16.39
C LEU A 136 -15.52 -6.35 17.14
N TRP A 137 -15.31 -5.08 16.79
CA TRP A 137 -14.32 -4.22 17.45
C TRP A 137 -14.78 -2.76 17.47
N LYS A 138 -14.28 -2.01 18.45
CA LYS A 138 -14.45 -0.54 18.52
C LYS A 138 -13.25 0.10 19.23
N PRO A 139 -12.87 1.34 18.89
CA PRO A 139 -11.76 2.02 19.54
C PRO A 139 -12.07 2.30 21.02
N LEU A 140 -11.07 2.11 21.89
CA LEU A 140 -11.20 2.38 23.33
C LEU A 140 -11.12 3.89 23.65
N SER A 141 -10.39 4.65 22.84
CA SER A 141 -10.28 6.11 22.89
C SER A 141 -9.76 6.61 21.54
N THR A 142 -10.30 7.73 21.07
CA THR A 142 -9.96 8.34 19.77
C THR A 142 -9.37 9.75 19.93
N LYS A 143 -9.33 10.28 21.16
CA LYS A 143 -9.04 11.71 21.46
C LYS A 143 -7.69 12.23 20.97
N THR A 144 -6.73 11.33 20.75
CA THR A 144 -5.37 11.65 20.29
C THR A 144 -5.11 11.15 18.87
N HIS A 145 -6.13 10.63 18.16
CA HIS A 145 -5.97 10.15 16.79
C HIS A 145 -5.91 11.34 15.84
N HIS A 146 -5.02 11.28 14.85
CA HIS A 146 -4.85 12.34 13.85
C HIS A 146 -6.16 12.77 13.17
N LEU A 147 -7.07 11.84 12.89
CA LEU A 147 -8.42 12.10 12.38
C LEU A 147 -9.26 13.03 13.28
N GLU A 148 -9.27 12.78 14.59
CA GLU A 148 -9.98 13.62 15.58
C GLU A 148 -9.31 15.00 15.71
N LEU A 149 -7.97 15.03 15.72
CA LEU A 149 -7.19 16.27 15.73
C LEU A 149 -7.47 17.12 14.48
N ILE A 150 -7.67 16.49 13.31
CA ILE A 150 -8.06 17.18 12.07
C ILE A 150 -9.51 17.66 12.12
N ARG A 151 -10.47 16.86 12.62
CA ARG A 151 -11.87 17.31 12.80
C ARG A 151 -11.95 18.60 13.61
N LEU A 152 -11.23 18.64 14.73
CA LEU A 152 -11.16 19.81 15.61
C LEU A 152 -10.44 21.00 14.95
N GLY A 153 -9.30 20.77 14.28
CA GLY A 153 -8.57 21.82 13.56
C GLY A 153 -9.33 22.41 12.37
N LEU A 154 -10.17 21.63 11.70
CA LEU A 154 -11.08 22.11 10.65
C LEU A 154 -12.24 22.92 11.22
N ASN A 155 -12.85 22.47 12.33
CA ASN A 155 -13.85 23.23 13.05
C ASN A 155 -13.33 24.61 13.47
N GLU A 156 -12.10 24.69 14.01
CA GLU A 156 -11.45 25.95 14.37
C GLU A 156 -11.13 26.81 13.13
N GLN A 157 -10.41 26.26 12.14
CA GLN A 157 -9.91 27.04 10.99
C GLN A 157 -11.04 27.55 10.07
N TYR A 158 -12.14 26.80 9.94
CA TYR A 158 -13.24 27.12 9.01
C TYR A 158 -14.54 27.51 9.72
N SER A 159 -14.56 27.58 11.06
CA SER A 159 -15.76 27.91 11.85
C SER A 159 -16.96 26.98 11.57
N VAL A 160 -16.68 25.68 11.37
CA VAL A 160 -17.68 24.63 11.14
C VAL A 160 -17.87 23.76 12.39
N ASN A 161 -18.95 22.97 12.42
CA ASN A 161 -19.30 22.12 13.56
C ASN A 161 -19.48 20.66 13.12
N LEU A 162 -18.39 20.05 12.64
CA LEU A 162 -18.30 18.63 12.31
C LEU A 162 -18.24 17.85 13.64
N LEU A 163 -19.20 16.95 13.90
CA LEU A 163 -19.33 16.24 15.17
C LEU A 163 -18.66 14.86 15.15
N HIS A 164 -18.83 14.11 14.07
CA HIS A 164 -18.35 12.74 13.89
C HIS A 164 -17.77 12.50 12.48
N TYR A 165 -17.21 11.30 12.24
CA TYR A 165 -16.49 11.00 10.99
C TYR A 165 -17.31 11.26 9.72
N HIS A 166 -18.61 10.96 9.71
CA HIS A 166 -19.44 11.14 8.51
C HIS A 166 -19.65 12.61 8.16
N ASP A 167 -19.61 13.54 9.14
CA ASP A 167 -19.61 14.98 8.85
C ASP A 167 -18.27 15.40 8.23
N LEU A 168 -17.17 14.89 8.79
CA LEU A 168 -15.82 15.16 8.30
C LEU A 168 -15.63 14.62 6.87
N HIS A 169 -16.12 13.42 6.59
CA HIS A 169 -16.14 12.85 5.24
C HIS A 169 -16.96 13.72 4.29
N LYS A 170 -18.22 14.01 4.63
CA LYS A 170 -19.09 14.89 3.82
C LYS A 170 -18.43 16.25 3.55
N TRP A 171 -17.92 16.92 4.57
CA TRP A 171 -17.24 18.20 4.43
C TRP A 171 -15.97 18.08 3.57
N SER A 172 -15.20 17.01 3.71
CA SER A 172 -13.98 16.78 2.91
C SER A 172 -14.26 16.59 1.42
N VAL A 173 -15.48 16.19 1.05
CA VAL A 173 -15.89 16.00 -0.37
C VAL A 173 -16.66 17.19 -0.94
N GLU A 174 -17.39 17.96 -0.12
CA GLU A 174 -18.01 19.23 -0.52
C GLU A 174 -16.96 20.37 -0.62
N HIS A 175 -16.00 20.39 0.30
CA HIS A 175 -14.94 21.39 0.43
C HIS A 175 -13.54 20.81 0.11
N PHE A 176 -13.46 19.94 -0.89
CA PHE A 176 -12.23 19.22 -1.28
C PHE A 176 -11.00 20.13 -1.47
N ASP A 177 -11.15 21.32 -2.04
CA ASP A 177 -10.09 22.31 -2.19
C ASP A 177 -9.54 22.80 -0.83
N LEU A 178 -10.43 23.08 0.12
CA LEU A 178 -10.08 23.54 1.47
C LEU A 178 -9.50 22.39 2.29
N PHE A 179 -10.06 21.19 2.15
CA PHE A 179 -9.59 19.97 2.80
C PHE A 179 -8.17 19.60 2.39
N TRP A 180 -7.89 19.47 1.08
CA TRP A 180 -6.54 19.14 0.61
C TRP A 180 -5.53 20.28 0.86
N ALA A 181 -5.96 21.55 0.83
CA ALA A 181 -5.14 22.68 1.27
C ALA A 181 -4.82 22.64 2.78
N PHE A 182 -5.74 22.21 3.63
CA PHE A 182 -5.49 22.00 5.06
C PHE A 182 -4.50 20.85 5.27
N LEU A 183 -4.74 19.69 4.65
CA LEU A 183 -3.86 18.52 4.73
C LEU A 183 -2.42 18.81 4.30
N TRP A 184 -2.21 19.61 3.26
CA TRP A 184 -0.86 19.99 2.82
C TRP A 184 -0.03 20.62 3.95
N ASN A 185 -0.67 21.51 4.71
CA ASN A 185 -0.03 22.19 5.83
C ASN A 185 0.13 21.25 7.04
N TYR A 186 -0.86 20.37 7.28
CA TYR A 186 -0.83 19.37 8.35
C TYR A 186 0.33 18.38 8.21
N PHE A 187 0.52 17.83 7.00
CA PHE A 187 1.58 16.88 6.69
C PHE A 187 2.99 17.50 6.64
N GLN A 188 3.09 18.82 6.53
CA GLN A 188 4.34 19.59 6.38
C GLN A 188 5.15 19.12 5.16
N ILE A 189 4.50 19.12 3.98
CA ILE A 189 5.11 18.68 2.72
C ILE A 189 6.30 19.58 2.34
N LYS A 190 7.48 18.96 2.16
CA LYS A 190 8.67 19.65 1.63
C LYS A 190 8.45 20.03 0.17
N SER A 191 8.66 21.31 -0.10
CA SER A 191 8.53 21.98 -1.39
C SER A 191 9.47 23.18 -1.42
N SER A 192 9.99 23.52 -2.60
CA SER A 192 10.76 24.75 -2.82
C SER A 192 9.91 25.89 -3.38
N VAL A 193 8.72 25.59 -3.91
CA VAL A 193 7.64 26.56 -4.13
C VAL A 193 6.40 26.08 -3.38
N PRO A 194 5.95 26.79 -2.31
CA PRO A 194 4.77 26.43 -1.55
C PRO A 194 3.48 26.72 -2.34
N PRO A 195 2.33 26.12 -1.97
CA PRO A 195 1.09 26.26 -2.72
C PRO A 195 0.47 27.65 -2.58
N THR A 196 -0.03 28.14 -3.71
CA THR A 196 -0.97 29.27 -3.80
C THR A 196 -2.42 28.77 -3.71
N LYS A 197 -3.38 29.70 -3.60
CA LYS A 197 -4.80 29.41 -3.75
C LYS A 197 -5.29 29.89 -5.14
N PRO A 198 -6.24 29.19 -5.78
CA PRO A 198 -6.84 27.92 -5.36
C PRO A 198 -5.86 26.74 -5.56
N VAL A 199 -6.01 25.67 -4.75
CA VAL A 199 -5.18 24.45 -4.89
C VAL A 199 -5.72 23.47 -5.94
N VAL A 200 -6.91 23.72 -6.47
CA VAL A 200 -7.55 23.00 -7.58
C VAL A 200 -8.69 23.90 -8.08
N ASP A 201 -9.02 23.86 -9.37
CA ASP A 201 -10.21 24.53 -9.86
C ASP A 201 -11.45 23.71 -9.46
N LYS A 202 -12.44 24.35 -8.82
CA LYS A 202 -13.68 23.68 -8.38
C LYS A 202 -14.75 23.59 -9.45
N GLU A 203 -14.66 24.42 -10.49
CA GLU A 203 -15.64 24.48 -11.57
C GLU A 203 -15.35 23.44 -12.67
N GLN A 204 -14.16 22.83 -12.65
CA GLN A 204 -13.80 21.70 -13.52
C GLN A 204 -14.43 20.39 -13.02
N LEU A 205 -14.93 19.58 -13.95
CA LEU A 205 -15.47 18.25 -13.65
C LEU A 205 -14.34 17.26 -13.39
N ILE A 206 -14.63 16.16 -12.69
CA ILE A 206 -13.66 15.06 -12.53
C ILE A 206 -13.21 14.47 -13.89
N SER A 207 -14.08 14.50 -14.90
CA SER A 207 -13.76 14.11 -16.29
C SER A 207 -12.78 15.04 -17.04
N ASP A 208 -12.52 16.23 -16.50
CA ASP A 208 -11.56 17.19 -17.06
C ASP A 208 -10.15 17.01 -16.50
N ILE A 209 -9.99 16.11 -15.52
CA ILE A 209 -8.72 15.76 -14.86
C ILE A 209 -8.06 17.03 -14.29
N PRO A 210 -8.70 17.71 -13.31
CA PRO A 210 -8.31 19.04 -12.87
C PRO A 210 -6.93 19.06 -12.21
N ARG A 211 -6.20 20.15 -12.41
CA ARG A 211 -4.82 20.28 -11.92
C ARG A 211 -4.77 20.65 -10.45
N TRP A 212 -4.07 19.83 -9.68
CA TRP A 212 -3.83 20.02 -8.26
C TRP A 212 -2.53 20.80 -7.99
N PHE A 213 -2.59 21.65 -6.97
CA PHE A 213 -1.54 22.53 -6.45
C PHE A 213 -0.72 23.26 -7.54
N PRO A 214 -1.37 24.06 -8.42
CA PRO A 214 -0.72 24.70 -9.56
C PRO A 214 0.45 25.60 -9.11
N GLY A 215 1.62 25.38 -9.73
CA GLY A 215 2.84 26.14 -9.45
C GLY A 215 3.71 25.60 -8.32
N VAL A 216 3.24 24.64 -7.52
CA VAL A 216 4.07 23.94 -6.52
C VAL A 216 5.25 23.25 -7.19
N LYS A 217 6.40 23.27 -6.50
CA LYS A 217 7.56 22.46 -6.84
C LYS A 217 8.04 21.67 -5.63
N MET A 218 8.12 20.36 -5.78
CA MET A 218 8.43 19.40 -4.71
C MET A 218 9.18 18.18 -5.25
N ASN A 219 9.63 17.30 -4.36
CA ASN A 219 10.16 15.98 -4.73
C ASN A 219 9.61 14.90 -3.80
N TYR A 220 9.25 13.73 -4.35
CA TYR A 220 8.70 12.61 -3.60
C TYR A 220 9.76 11.99 -2.66
N ALA A 221 10.95 11.68 -3.18
CA ALA A 221 12.03 11.10 -2.40
C ALA A 221 12.52 12.04 -1.28
N GLU A 222 12.53 13.37 -1.49
CA GLU A 222 12.87 14.33 -0.42
C GLU A 222 11.91 14.26 0.78
N ASN A 223 10.63 13.95 0.52
CA ASN A 223 9.61 13.79 1.56
C ASN A 223 9.72 12.43 2.28
N LEU A 224 10.00 11.34 1.56
CA LEU A 224 10.28 10.03 2.19
C LEU A 224 11.59 10.06 3.00
N LEU A 225 12.63 10.70 2.47
CA LEU A 225 13.96 10.80 3.08
C LEU A 225 14.10 12.04 3.97
N ARG A 226 12.99 12.55 4.52
CA ARG A 226 12.96 13.84 5.22
C ARG A 226 13.59 13.82 6.60
N TYR A 227 13.73 12.64 7.20
CA TYR A 227 14.29 12.40 8.52
C TYR A 227 15.84 12.53 8.48
N PRO A 228 16.45 13.07 9.53
CA PRO A 228 17.90 13.27 9.58
C PRO A 228 18.65 11.96 9.76
N ASP A 229 19.97 12.02 9.56
CA ASP A 229 20.85 10.88 9.78
C ASP A 229 20.94 10.57 11.29
N GLY A 230 20.85 9.29 11.66
CA GLY A 230 20.76 8.81 13.04
C GLY A 230 20.22 7.37 13.10
N ASP A 231 20.01 6.86 14.32
CA ASP A 231 19.77 5.42 14.57
C ASP A 231 18.35 4.92 14.27
N LYS A 232 17.43 5.79 13.80
CA LYS A 232 16.07 5.37 13.45
C LYS A 232 16.11 4.45 12.21
N ILE A 233 15.69 3.21 12.42
CA ILE A 233 15.50 2.20 11.38
C ILE A 233 14.46 2.70 10.36
N ALA A 234 14.84 2.75 9.09
CA ALA A 234 13.91 2.99 7.98
C ALA A 234 13.18 1.71 7.60
N PHE A 235 13.90 0.59 7.51
CA PHE A 235 13.30 -0.73 7.32
C PHE A 235 14.13 -1.87 7.88
N TYR A 236 13.43 -2.92 8.32
CA TYR A 236 13.94 -4.28 8.42
C TYR A 236 13.71 -5.01 7.10
N PHE A 237 14.56 -5.97 6.75
CA PHE A 237 14.40 -6.79 5.56
C PHE A 237 14.94 -8.21 5.76
N THR A 238 14.24 -9.20 5.22
CA THR A 238 14.65 -10.62 5.22
C THR A 238 13.96 -11.38 4.08
N THR A 239 14.16 -12.70 4.03
CA THR A 239 13.53 -13.60 3.05
C THR A 239 13.02 -14.88 3.72
N GLU A 240 12.37 -15.78 2.98
CA GLU A 240 12.10 -17.15 3.43
C GLU A 240 13.36 -17.92 3.88
N ARG A 241 14.57 -17.48 3.47
CA ARG A 241 15.87 -17.97 3.93
C ARG A 241 16.38 -17.25 5.20
N VAL A 242 15.48 -16.74 6.05
CA VAL A 242 15.81 -16.08 7.34
C VAL A 242 16.76 -16.90 8.23
N LYS A 243 16.75 -18.25 8.14
CA LYS A 243 17.68 -19.12 8.87
C LYS A 243 19.13 -19.06 8.37
N ASP A 244 19.35 -18.65 7.11
CA ASP A 244 20.67 -18.48 6.50
C ASP A 244 21.16 -17.03 6.63
N ILE A 245 20.25 -16.06 6.47
CA ILE A 245 20.56 -14.63 6.24
C ILE A 245 20.27 -13.75 7.48
N GLY A 246 19.37 -14.20 8.36
CA GLY A 246 18.84 -13.41 9.48
C GLY A 246 17.87 -12.31 9.05
N ILE A 247 17.46 -11.48 10.02
CA ILE A 247 16.76 -10.22 9.76
C ILE A 247 17.80 -9.10 9.74
N GLN A 248 17.87 -8.38 8.62
CA GLN A 248 18.76 -7.25 8.43
C GLN A 248 17.99 -5.93 8.57
N SER A 249 18.69 -4.80 8.72
CA SER A 249 18.06 -3.48 8.82
C SER A 249 18.90 -2.39 8.18
N LYS A 250 18.27 -1.28 7.76
CA LYS A 250 18.95 -0.04 7.35
C LYS A 250 18.29 1.17 8.04
N THR A 251 19.09 2.10 8.55
CA THR A 251 18.62 3.38 9.12
C THR A 251 18.22 4.37 8.02
N PHE A 252 17.48 5.42 8.38
CA PHE A 252 17.21 6.54 7.46
C PHE A 252 18.50 7.17 6.92
N GLY A 253 19.56 7.28 7.74
CA GLY A 253 20.86 7.78 7.30
C GLY A 253 21.58 6.85 6.31
N GLN A 254 21.53 5.54 6.54
CA GLN A 254 22.08 4.55 5.60
C GLN A 254 21.33 4.55 4.27
N LEU A 255 19.98 4.57 4.32
CA LEU A 255 19.11 4.71 3.14
C LEU A 255 19.44 6.01 2.36
N ARG A 256 19.57 7.15 3.05
CA ARG A 256 19.95 8.43 2.43
C ARG A 256 21.32 8.38 1.76
N ARG A 257 22.34 7.82 2.43
CA ARG A 257 23.70 7.64 1.88
C ARG A 257 23.69 6.78 0.61
N ARG A 258 22.95 5.68 0.64
CA ARG A 258 22.83 4.70 -0.45
C ARG A 258 22.06 5.25 -1.66
N VAL A 259 20.95 5.95 -1.43
CA VAL A 259 20.21 6.70 -2.45
C VAL A 259 21.11 7.74 -3.13
N ALA A 260 22.01 8.40 -2.39
CA ALA A 260 22.94 9.38 -2.96
C ALA A 260 23.92 8.78 -3.98
N PHE A 261 24.46 7.59 -3.71
CA PHE A 261 25.31 6.86 -4.67
C PHE A 261 24.52 6.44 -5.91
N ILE A 262 23.34 5.84 -5.75
CA ILE A 262 22.52 5.37 -6.88
C ILE A 262 22.02 6.56 -7.73
N ALA A 263 21.62 7.68 -7.10
CA ALA A 263 21.21 8.90 -7.81
C ALA A 263 22.36 9.56 -8.57
N HIS A 264 23.60 9.46 -8.07
CA HIS A 264 24.80 9.87 -8.80
C HIS A 264 25.06 8.93 -9.99
N ALA A 265 25.02 7.61 -9.78
CA ALA A 265 25.23 6.60 -10.81
C ALA A 265 24.22 6.67 -11.97
N LEU A 266 22.95 6.91 -11.67
CA LEU A 266 21.91 7.16 -12.67
C LEU A 266 22.22 8.40 -13.52
N ARG A 267 22.67 9.51 -12.89
CA ARG A 267 23.06 10.73 -13.61
C ARG A 267 24.35 10.53 -14.44
N GLN A 268 25.32 9.75 -13.96
CA GLN A 268 26.52 9.36 -14.73
C GLN A 268 26.14 8.54 -15.98
N HIS A 269 25.19 7.62 -15.84
CA HIS A 269 24.59 6.87 -16.95
C HIS A 269 23.51 7.68 -17.72
N GLY A 270 23.57 9.02 -17.64
CA GLY A 270 22.80 9.92 -18.50
C GLY A 270 21.29 9.93 -18.29
N VAL A 271 20.76 9.39 -17.18
CA VAL A 271 19.32 9.41 -16.87
C VAL A 271 18.87 10.84 -16.55
N GLN A 272 17.81 11.29 -17.21
CA GLN A 272 17.26 12.65 -17.11
C GLN A 272 15.84 12.66 -16.52
N VAL A 273 15.35 13.86 -16.18
CA VAL A 273 13.96 14.08 -15.74
C VAL A 273 12.99 13.57 -16.81
N GLY A 274 12.09 12.66 -16.44
CA GLY A 274 11.14 12.02 -17.34
C GLY A 274 11.64 10.78 -18.10
N ASP A 275 12.91 10.37 -17.95
CA ASP A 275 13.35 9.04 -18.37
C ASP A 275 12.65 7.95 -17.55
N ARG A 276 12.43 6.79 -18.16
CA ARG A 276 11.82 5.64 -17.46
C ARG A 276 12.90 4.65 -17.05
N VAL A 277 12.89 4.28 -15.76
CA VAL A 277 13.76 3.27 -15.17
C VAL A 277 12.86 2.19 -14.58
N VAL A 278 13.17 0.91 -14.88
CA VAL A 278 12.33 -0.21 -14.46
C VAL A 278 13.05 -1.19 -13.54
N GLY A 279 12.30 -1.73 -12.58
CA GLY A 279 12.73 -2.84 -11.73
C GLY A 279 11.98 -4.12 -12.06
N TYR A 280 12.73 -5.19 -12.35
CA TYR A 280 12.25 -6.57 -12.41
C TYR A 280 12.87 -7.32 -11.21
N LEU A 281 12.36 -7.02 -10.00
CA LEU A 281 13.07 -7.18 -8.73
C LEU A 281 12.18 -7.74 -7.59
N PRO A 282 12.74 -8.46 -6.60
CA PRO A 282 12.03 -8.90 -5.39
C PRO A 282 11.69 -7.74 -4.44
N ASN A 283 11.00 -8.02 -3.33
CA ASN A 283 10.69 -7.02 -2.29
C ASN A 283 11.79 -6.96 -1.23
N PHE A 284 12.85 -6.19 -1.50
CA PHE A 284 14.07 -6.10 -0.68
C PHE A 284 14.64 -4.66 -0.64
N ALA A 285 15.67 -4.43 0.17
CA ALA A 285 16.19 -3.09 0.45
C ALA A 285 16.52 -2.27 -0.80
N GLU A 286 17.27 -2.85 -1.74
CA GLU A 286 17.71 -2.19 -2.97
C GLU A 286 16.54 -1.75 -3.87
N SER A 287 15.36 -2.41 -3.82
CA SER A 287 14.21 -1.98 -4.63
C SER A 287 13.63 -0.64 -4.15
N ILE A 288 13.66 -0.37 -2.85
CA ILE A 288 13.30 0.95 -2.29
C ILE A 288 14.38 1.99 -2.61
N GLU A 289 15.66 1.61 -2.48
CA GLU A 289 16.80 2.50 -2.71
C GLU A 289 16.87 2.99 -4.16
N ILE A 290 16.67 2.08 -5.12
CA ILE A 290 16.65 2.42 -6.55
C ILE A 290 15.44 3.28 -6.88
N MET A 291 14.24 2.95 -6.38
CA MET A 291 13.03 3.75 -6.61
C MET A 291 13.15 5.17 -6.01
N ALA A 292 13.71 5.29 -4.80
CA ALA A 292 13.97 6.57 -4.17
C ALA A 292 15.05 7.37 -4.93
N ALA A 293 16.07 6.72 -5.48
CA ALA A 293 17.07 7.38 -6.32
C ALA A 293 16.47 7.89 -7.65
N VAL A 294 15.71 7.03 -8.36
CA VAL A 294 15.01 7.37 -9.62
C VAL A 294 14.08 8.57 -9.42
N SER A 295 13.25 8.54 -8.38
CA SER A 295 12.34 9.65 -8.06
C SER A 295 13.05 10.90 -7.49
N SER A 296 14.22 10.75 -6.86
CA SER A 296 15.03 11.92 -6.45
C SER A 296 15.54 12.72 -7.65
N ILE A 297 15.86 12.06 -8.77
CA ILE A 297 16.38 12.69 -10.00
C ILE A 297 15.27 13.06 -11.02
N GLY A 298 14.00 12.95 -10.63
CA GLY A 298 12.86 13.25 -11.51
C GLY A 298 12.61 12.24 -12.63
N ALA A 299 13.32 11.11 -12.62
CA ALA A 299 13.02 9.98 -13.49
C ALA A 299 11.79 9.22 -12.97
N ILE A 300 11.15 8.46 -13.85
CA ILE A 300 9.86 7.80 -13.61
C ILE A 300 10.09 6.32 -13.33
N TRP A 301 9.58 5.84 -12.19
CA TRP A 301 9.69 4.44 -11.80
C TRP A 301 8.52 3.58 -12.31
N SER A 302 8.79 2.34 -12.67
CA SER A 302 7.79 1.33 -12.99
C SER A 302 8.37 -0.07 -12.70
N SER A 303 7.54 -1.02 -12.26
CA SER A 303 8.07 -2.30 -11.76
C SER A 303 7.19 -3.51 -12.04
N THR A 304 7.84 -4.67 -12.12
CA THR A 304 7.24 -6.01 -12.13
C THR A 304 8.04 -6.91 -11.18
N SER A 305 7.40 -7.89 -10.56
CA SER A 305 8.09 -8.83 -9.67
C SER A 305 8.58 -10.09 -10.41
N PRO A 306 9.67 -10.75 -9.98
CA PRO A 306 10.31 -11.89 -10.65
C PRO A 306 9.44 -13.13 -10.96
N ASP A 307 8.27 -13.24 -10.35
CA ASP A 307 7.25 -14.25 -10.65
C ASP A 307 6.57 -14.04 -12.02
N PHE A 308 6.58 -12.81 -12.56
CA PHE A 308 5.97 -12.51 -13.85
C PHE A 308 6.61 -13.32 -15.01
N GLY A 309 5.80 -13.63 -16.02
CA GLY A 309 6.28 -14.21 -17.29
C GLY A 309 6.78 -13.14 -18.27
N VAL A 310 7.68 -13.54 -19.18
CA VAL A 310 8.31 -12.66 -20.19
C VAL A 310 7.29 -11.80 -20.94
N SER A 311 6.22 -12.41 -21.45
CA SER A 311 5.12 -11.70 -22.14
C SER A 311 4.47 -10.63 -21.26
N GLY A 312 4.13 -10.97 -20.01
CA GLY A 312 3.53 -10.03 -19.05
C GLY A 312 4.43 -8.84 -18.70
N VAL A 313 5.76 -9.00 -18.77
CA VAL A 313 6.73 -7.90 -18.60
C VAL A 313 6.85 -7.08 -19.89
N LEU A 314 6.95 -7.73 -21.06
CA LEU A 314 7.05 -7.04 -22.34
C LEU A 314 5.80 -6.23 -22.68
N ASP A 315 4.60 -6.74 -22.41
CA ASP A 315 3.31 -6.03 -22.58
C ASP A 315 3.20 -4.75 -21.73
N ARG A 316 4.09 -4.59 -20.73
CA ARG A 316 4.21 -3.41 -19.87
C ARG A 316 5.35 -2.52 -20.35
N PHE A 317 6.58 -3.02 -20.29
CA PHE A 317 7.78 -2.21 -20.51
C PHE A 317 7.94 -1.73 -21.97
N LYS A 318 7.42 -2.46 -22.98
CA LYS A 318 7.42 -1.96 -24.37
C LYS A 318 6.58 -0.69 -24.54
N GLN A 319 5.52 -0.50 -23.75
CA GLN A 319 4.70 0.71 -23.84
C GLN A 319 5.46 1.98 -23.41
N ILE A 320 6.33 1.84 -22.40
CA ILE A 320 7.00 2.98 -21.75
C ILE A 320 8.43 3.21 -22.23
N SER A 321 9.02 2.25 -22.96
CA SER A 321 10.38 2.31 -23.50
C SER A 321 11.42 2.74 -22.45
N PRO A 322 11.76 1.87 -21.48
CA PRO A 322 12.69 2.19 -20.41
C PRO A 322 14.13 2.29 -20.91
N LYS A 323 14.92 3.12 -20.23
CA LYS A 323 16.33 3.38 -20.52
C LYS A 323 17.26 2.45 -19.74
N ILE A 324 16.91 2.14 -18.49
CA ILE A 324 17.65 1.22 -17.63
C ILE A 324 16.70 0.18 -17.03
N VAL A 325 17.14 -1.08 -17.03
CA VAL A 325 16.49 -2.22 -16.37
C VAL A 325 17.35 -2.66 -15.19
N PHE A 326 16.81 -2.65 -13.98
CA PHE A 326 17.40 -3.30 -12.81
C PHE A 326 16.74 -4.66 -12.59
N SER A 327 17.53 -5.70 -12.31
CA SER A 327 17.03 -7.05 -12.04
C SER A 327 17.97 -7.85 -11.14
N VAL A 328 17.59 -9.09 -10.81
CA VAL A 328 18.38 -10.07 -10.04
C VAL A 328 18.77 -11.26 -10.92
N GLU A 329 19.77 -12.04 -10.52
CA GLU A 329 20.16 -13.28 -11.20
C GLU A 329 19.19 -14.44 -10.93
N ALA A 330 18.61 -14.46 -9.72
CA ALA A 330 17.74 -15.50 -9.23
C ALA A 330 16.84 -14.99 -8.08
N VAL A 331 15.85 -15.78 -7.67
CA VAL A 331 15.04 -15.55 -6.45
C VAL A 331 14.84 -16.82 -5.64
N SER A 332 14.65 -16.70 -4.33
CA SER A 332 14.19 -17.82 -3.48
C SER A 332 12.67 -17.78 -3.36
N TYR A 333 11.99 -18.83 -3.80
CA TYR A 333 10.57 -19.02 -3.48
C TYR A 333 10.26 -20.49 -3.22
N ASN A 334 9.52 -20.77 -2.15
CA ASN A 334 9.17 -22.12 -1.70
C ASN A 334 10.40 -22.95 -1.27
N LEU A 335 11.39 -22.28 -0.66
CA LEU A 335 12.73 -22.78 -0.31
C LEU A 335 13.51 -23.37 -1.49
N LYS A 336 13.30 -22.80 -2.69
CA LYS A 336 14.00 -23.16 -3.93
C LYS A 336 14.52 -21.91 -4.61
N ILE A 337 15.76 -21.97 -5.09
CA ILE A 337 16.35 -20.92 -5.93
C ILE A 337 15.87 -21.14 -7.37
N HIS A 338 15.28 -20.10 -7.97
CA HIS A 338 14.81 -20.08 -9.35
C HIS A 338 15.70 -19.12 -10.16
N ASN A 339 16.32 -19.61 -11.23
CA ASN A 339 17.08 -18.78 -12.17
C ASN A 339 16.17 -17.71 -12.79
N HIS A 340 16.64 -16.47 -12.83
CA HIS A 340 15.95 -15.34 -13.42
C HIS A 340 16.62 -14.78 -14.68
N LEU A 341 17.92 -15.03 -14.90
CA LEU A 341 18.70 -14.53 -16.03
C LEU A 341 18.11 -14.93 -17.40
N ASP A 342 17.60 -16.16 -17.54
CA ASP A 342 17.01 -16.63 -18.80
C ASP A 342 15.76 -15.81 -19.17
N LYS A 343 14.87 -15.58 -18.19
CA LYS A 343 13.68 -14.72 -18.37
C LYS A 343 14.05 -13.25 -18.56
N LEU A 344 15.08 -12.77 -17.86
CA LEU A 344 15.61 -11.41 -18.03
C LEU A 344 16.15 -11.22 -19.45
N LYS A 345 16.86 -12.21 -20.00
CA LYS A 345 17.38 -12.20 -21.37
C LYS A 345 16.25 -11.99 -22.38
N GLU A 346 15.22 -12.84 -22.36
CA GLU A 346 14.09 -12.70 -23.30
C GLU A 346 13.36 -11.34 -23.17
N VAL A 347 13.32 -10.79 -21.95
CA VAL A 347 12.77 -9.45 -21.70
C VAL A 347 13.65 -8.35 -22.30
N VAL A 348 14.99 -8.40 -22.16
CA VAL A 348 15.87 -7.34 -22.70
C VAL A 348 16.06 -7.45 -24.21
N ASP A 349 16.07 -8.66 -24.78
CA ASP A 349 15.96 -8.89 -26.23
C ASP A 349 14.71 -8.19 -26.82
N GLY A 350 13.62 -8.15 -26.05
CA GLY A 350 12.37 -7.50 -26.41
C GLY A 350 12.29 -5.99 -26.17
N LEU A 351 13.34 -5.34 -25.65
CA LEU A 351 13.36 -3.93 -25.26
C LEU A 351 14.55 -3.17 -25.91
N PRO A 352 14.51 -2.88 -27.22
CA PRO A 352 15.66 -2.41 -27.99
C PRO A 352 16.24 -1.05 -27.53
N ASN A 353 15.42 -0.24 -26.86
CA ASN A 353 15.80 1.10 -26.39
C ASN A 353 16.49 1.11 -25.01
N VAL A 354 16.73 -0.06 -24.40
CA VAL A 354 17.47 -0.17 -23.13
C VAL A 354 18.95 0.12 -23.37
N GLU A 355 19.50 1.07 -22.62
CA GLU A 355 20.90 1.49 -22.66
C GLU A 355 21.77 0.70 -21.65
N LYS A 356 21.23 0.40 -20.46
CA LYS A 356 21.89 -0.45 -19.44
C LYS A 356 20.94 -1.49 -18.82
N VAL A 357 21.48 -2.68 -18.56
CA VAL A 357 20.88 -3.75 -17.77
C VAL A 357 21.77 -3.97 -16.56
N VAL A 358 21.22 -3.78 -15.36
CA VAL A 358 21.98 -3.78 -14.10
C VAL A 358 21.51 -4.95 -13.24
N VAL A 359 22.40 -5.91 -13.00
CA VAL A 359 22.10 -7.13 -12.24
C VAL A 359 22.61 -7.00 -10.81
N ILE A 360 21.72 -7.25 -9.85
CA ILE A 360 21.99 -7.27 -8.42
C ILE A 360 22.12 -8.75 -7.98
N PRO A 361 23.30 -9.21 -7.53
CA PRO A 361 23.44 -10.54 -6.93
C PRO A 361 22.54 -10.68 -5.69
N TYR A 362 21.72 -11.73 -5.63
CA TYR A 362 20.66 -11.86 -4.63
C TYR A 362 20.64 -13.22 -3.91
N CYS A 363 20.91 -14.31 -4.63
CA CYS A 363 20.98 -15.67 -4.10
C CYS A 363 22.41 -16.23 -4.06
N THR A 364 23.29 -15.81 -4.96
CA THR A 364 24.68 -16.26 -5.10
C THR A 364 25.71 -15.13 -5.06
N SER A 365 27.00 -15.44 -5.04
CA SER A 365 28.06 -14.45 -5.16
C SER A 365 28.11 -13.85 -6.57
N GLU A 366 28.59 -12.61 -6.70
CA GLU A 366 28.87 -11.96 -7.99
C GLU A 366 29.83 -12.80 -8.86
N THR A 367 30.76 -13.51 -8.22
CA THR A 367 31.71 -14.43 -8.86
C THR A 367 31.07 -15.62 -9.59
N ASP A 368 29.84 -15.96 -9.22
CA ASP A 368 29.16 -17.18 -9.68
C ASP A 368 28.22 -16.87 -10.86
N ILE A 369 28.11 -15.59 -11.24
CA ILE A 369 27.13 -15.07 -12.19
C ILE A 369 27.84 -14.69 -13.50
N SER A 370 27.33 -15.17 -14.65
CA SER A 370 27.86 -14.80 -15.97
C SER A 370 26.89 -13.92 -16.74
N LEU A 371 27.13 -12.61 -16.74
CA LEU A 371 26.31 -11.62 -17.49
C LEU A 371 26.35 -11.82 -19.01
N ASN A 372 27.33 -12.57 -19.53
CA ASN A 372 27.41 -12.96 -20.93
C ASN A 372 26.15 -13.72 -21.40
N THR A 373 25.45 -14.43 -20.50
CA THR A 373 24.17 -15.11 -20.78
C THR A 373 23.09 -14.16 -21.31
N LEU A 374 23.14 -12.87 -20.97
CA LEU A 374 22.18 -11.88 -21.40
C LEU A 374 22.37 -11.46 -22.88
N ASN A 375 23.50 -11.80 -23.53
CA ASN A 375 23.89 -11.37 -24.88
C ASN A 375 23.87 -9.83 -25.12
N MET A 376 23.87 -9.03 -24.05
CA MET A 376 23.74 -7.57 -24.12
C MET A 376 25.07 -6.82 -24.32
N GLY A 377 26.21 -7.52 -24.32
CA GLY A 377 27.55 -6.91 -24.35
C GLY A 377 27.74 -5.90 -23.22
N ASP A 378 28.45 -4.81 -23.50
CA ASP A 378 28.78 -3.72 -22.56
C ASP A 378 27.55 -2.99 -21.96
N LYS A 379 26.33 -3.31 -22.42
CA LYS A 379 25.09 -2.84 -21.79
C LYS A 379 24.77 -3.59 -20.48
N ALA A 380 25.22 -4.83 -20.31
CA ALA A 380 25.07 -5.54 -19.03
C ALA A 380 26.18 -5.13 -18.05
N THR A 381 25.85 -5.02 -16.77
CA THR A 381 26.78 -4.63 -15.69
C THR A 381 26.26 -5.12 -14.34
N PHE A 382 27.15 -5.35 -13.38
CA PHE A 382 26.75 -5.62 -12.00
C PHE A 382 26.37 -4.33 -11.28
N PHE A 383 25.52 -4.42 -10.26
CA PHE A 383 25.09 -3.24 -9.50
C PHE A 383 26.25 -2.56 -8.76
N SER A 384 27.24 -3.33 -8.30
CA SER A 384 28.52 -2.89 -7.74
C SER A 384 29.32 -1.99 -8.70
N GLU A 385 29.51 -2.45 -9.93
CA GLU A 385 30.16 -1.69 -11.02
C GLU A 385 29.33 -0.45 -11.40
N PHE A 386 28.01 -0.60 -11.52
CA PHE A 386 27.10 0.49 -11.89
C PHE A 386 27.14 1.66 -10.88
N ILE A 387 27.14 1.39 -9.57
CA ILE A 387 27.20 2.43 -8.53
C ILE A 387 28.61 2.97 -8.27
N GLY A 388 29.64 2.19 -8.59
CA GLY A 388 31.04 2.51 -8.31
C GLY A 388 31.41 2.34 -6.82
N PRO A 389 32.67 2.67 -6.45
CA PRO A 389 33.17 2.42 -5.10
C PRO A 389 32.50 3.33 -4.05
N GLU A 390 31.77 2.75 -3.10
CA GLU A 390 31.11 3.44 -1.99
C GLU A 390 32.06 3.91 -0.87
N THR A 391 33.33 4.20 -1.22
CA THR A 391 34.41 4.57 -0.31
C THR A 391 34.36 6.06 0.06
N GLY A 392 34.40 6.36 1.36
CA GLY A 392 34.45 7.75 1.86
C GLY A 392 33.07 8.42 2.00
N SER A 393 33.07 9.75 1.92
CA SER A 393 31.85 10.58 1.93
C SER A 393 31.00 10.31 0.68
N SER A 394 29.69 10.09 0.84
CA SER A 394 28.79 9.92 -0.29
C SER A 394 28.66 11.21 -1.13
N PRO A 395 28.27 11.10 -2.42
CA PRO A 395 27.85 12.24 -3.22
C PRO A 395 26.77 13.09 -2.52
N ALA A 396 26.68 14.36 -2.90
CA ALA A 396 25.60 15.22 -2.43
C ALA A 396 24.26 14.78 -3.02
N LEU A 397 23.32 14.36 -2.16
CA LEU A 397 21.96 14.00 -2.58
C LEU A 397 21.15 15.26 -2.95
N THR A 398 21.06 15.55 -4.24
CA THR A 398 20.29 16.66 -4.81
C THR A 398 18.98 16.16 -5.42
N PHE A 399 17.87 16.76 -4.97
CA PHE A 399 16.51 16.44 -5.42
C PHE A 399 16.05 17.38 -6.52
N GLU A 400 15.46 16.84 -7.59
CA GLU A 400 14.80 17.66 -8.61
C GLU A 400 13.43 18.12 -8.11
N HIS A 401 13.25 19.44 -7.96
CA HIS A 401 11.98 20.03 -7.52
C HIS A 401 11.07 20.31 -8.71
N LEU A 402 10.08 19.45 -8.89
CA LEU A 402 9.24 19.33 -10.07
C LEU A 402 7.76 19.58 -9.73
N PRO A 403 6.89 19.82 -10.74
CA PRO A 403 5.47 20.07 -10.53
C PRO A 403 4.75 19.00 -9.71
N PHE A 404 3.66 19.36 -9.03
CA PHE A 404 2.83 18.43 -8.24
C PHE A 404 2.35 17.22 -9.06
N ASP A 405 2.01 17.46 -10.33
CA ASP A 405 1.56 16.49 -11.33
C ASP A 405 2.71 15.79 -12.09
N HIS A 406 3.98 16.01 -11.70
CA HIS A 406 5.13 15.33 -12.33
C HIS A 406 5.02 13.80 -12.21
N PRO A 407 5.12 13.03 -13.31
CA PRO A 407 5.09 11.57 -13.29
C PRO A 407 6.09 10.93 -12.32
N LEU A 408 5.57 10.21 -11.32
CA LEU A 408 6.36 9.46 -10.34
C LEU A 408 6.37 7.96 -10.67
N PHE A 409 5.18 7.38 -10.79
CA PHE A 409 4.98 5.96 -11.02
C PHE A 409 4.20 5.71 -12.30
N ILE A 410 4.59 4.67 -13.04
CA ILE A 410 3.76 4.06 -14.08
C ILE A 410 3.35 2.66 -13.63
N MET A 411 2.05 2.48 -13.43
CA MET A 411 1.42 1.23 -12.98
C MET A 411 0.50 0.67 -14.06
N TYR A 412 0.10 -0.60 -13.94
CA TYR A 412 -0.69 -1.28 -14.97
C TYR A 412 -1.88 -2.05 -14.39
N SER A 413 -3.07 -1.85 -14.96
CA SER A 413 -4.24 -2.71 -14.71
C SER A 413 -4.63 -3.50 -15.98
N SER A 414 -5.32 -4.63 -15.78
CA SER A 414 -5.67 -5.55 -16.87
C SER A 414 -6.73 -4.95 -17.80
N GLY A 415 -6.39 -4.81 -19.09
CA GLY A 415 -7.35 -4.43 -20.12
C GLY A 415 -8.34 -5.57 -20.39
N THR A 416 -9.64 -5.27 -20.39
CA THR A 416 -10.72 -6.25 -20.66
C THR A 416 -10.78 -6.71 -22.13
N THR A 417 -10.16 -5.94 -23.04
CA THR A 417 -10.22 -6.12 -24.50
C THR A 417 -8.86 -6.01 -25.21
N GLY A 418 -7.80 -5.52 -24.56
CA GLY A 418 -6.51 -5.20 -25.17
C GLY A 418 -5.32 -5.28 -24.21
N ALA A 419 -4.25 -4.52 -24.52
CA ALA A 419 -3.04 -4.43 -23.69
C ALA A 419 -3.33 -3.85 -22.30
N PRO A 420 -2.43 -4.02 -21.30
CA PRO A 420 -2.61 -3.45 -19.96
C PRO A 420 -2.75 -1.93 -20.01
N LYS A 421 -3.73 -1.36 -19.30
CA LYS A 421 -3.89 0.09 -19.14
C LYS A 421 -2.63 0.65 -18.50
N CYS A 422 -1.91 1.54 -19.16
CA CYS A 422 -0.66 2.09 -18.67
C CYS A 422 -0.91 3.44 -17.98
N MET A 423 -0.94 3.45 -16.65
CA MET A 423 -1.48 4.55 -15.84
C MET A 423 -0.35 5.32 -15.16
N VAL A 424 -0.36 6.65 -15.27
CA VAL A 424 0.70 7.53 -14.77
C VAL A 424 0.21 8.26 -13.52
N HIS A 425 0.89 8.12 -12.40
CA HIS A 425 0.53 8.80 -11.14
C HIS A 425 1.51 9.93 -10.81
N GLY A 426 0.97 11.09 -10.40
CA GLY A 426 1.74 12.30 -10.11
C GLY A 426 2.35 12.31 -8.71
N ALA A 427 3.57 12.84 -8.59
CA ALA A 427 4.39 12.76 -7.37
C ALA A 427 3.71 13.33 -6.12
N GLY A 428 3.07 14.50 -6.23
CA GLY A 428 2.34 15.12 -5.12
C GLY A 428 1.02 14.42 -4.82
N GLY A 429 0.31 13.97 -5.86
CA GLY A 429 -0.98 13.29 -5.74
C GLY A 429 -0.90 11.99 -4.96
N THR A 430 0.06 11.14 -5.33
CA THR A 430 0.40 9.89 -4.62
C THR A 430 0.77 10.17 -3.17
N LEU A 431 1.69 11.11 -2.91
CA LEU A 431 2.15 11.41 -1.54
C LEU A 431 1.00 11.93 -0.65
N MET A 432 0.22 12.89 -1.13
CA MET A 432 -0.88 13.49 -0.37
C MET A 432 -1.94 12.46 0.04
N LYS A 433 -2.31 11.56 -0.88
CA LYS A 433 -3.31 10.51 -0.59
C LYS A 433 -2.75 9.41 0.30
N HIS A 434 -1.51 8.95 0.08
CA HIS A 434 -0.88 7.97 0.97
C HIS A 434 -0.73 8.50 2.40
N LEU A 435 -0.45 9.80 2.59
CA LEU A 435 -0.36 10.40 3.92
C LEU A 435 -1.73 10.54 4.60
N GLU A 436 -2.82 10.73 3.84
CA GLU A 436 -4.19 10.66 4.37
C GLU A 436 -4.50 9.25 4.90
N GLU A 437 -4.18 8.21 4.14
CA GLU A 437 -4.45 6.82 4.56
C GLU A 437 -3.54 6.36 5.71
N HIS A 438 -2.24 6.65 5.65
CA HIS A 438 -1.32 6.26 6.71
C HIS A 438 -1.53 7.07 7.98
N GLN A 439 -1.44 8.40 7.89
CA GLN A 439 -1.42 9.23 9.08
C GLN A 439 -2.82 9.47 9.64
N ILE A 440 -3.84 9.64 8.81
CA ILE A 440 -5.17 10.07 9.27
C ILE A 440 -6.08 8.88 9.53
N GLN A 441 -6.30 8.02 8.53
CA GLN A 441 -7.16 6.85 8.68
C GLN A 441 -6.57 5.83 9.66
N GLY A 442 -5.34 5.37 9.38
CA GLY A 442 -4.61 4.40 10.18
C GLY A 442 -3.86 4.94 11.41
N ASN A 443 -3.90 6.26 11.65
CA ASN A 443 -3.26 6.93 12.79
C ASN A 443 -1.75 6.62 12.96
N ARG A 444 -1.01 6.39 11.86
CA ARG A 444 0.40 5.94 11.87
C ARG A 444 1.37 7.09 12.10
N GLY A 445 2.49 6.80 12.77
CA GLY A 445 3.58 7.77 12.98
C GLY A 445 4.99 7.15 13.03
N PRO A 446 5.98 7.87 13.57
CA PRO A 446 7.35 7.38 13.72
C PRO A 446 7.49 6.12 14.58
N GLU A 447 6.59 5.93 15.54
CA GLU A 447 6.59 4.80 16.49
C GLU A 447 5.90 3.54 15.93
N ASP A 448 5.56 3.52 14.65
CA ASP A 448 4.95 2.38 13.98
C ASP A 448 5.96 1.56 13.16
N VAL A 449 5.66 0.26 13.08
CA VAL A 449 6.36 -0.72 12.25
C VAL A 449 5.33 -1.34 11.31
N LEU A 450 5.40 -0.99 10.04
CA LEU A 450 4.46 -1.42 8.99
C LEU A 450 5.06 -2.54 8.15
N MET A 451 4.35 -3.66 8.06
CA MET A 451 4.58 -4.68 7.05
C MET A 451 3.37 -4.78 6.13
N TYR A 452 3.59 -4.94 4.83
CA TYR A 452 2.59 -5.49 3.92
C TYR A 452 3.23 -6.67 3.19
N TYR A 453 2.64 -7.86 3.26
CA TYR A 453 3.05 -8.97 2.41
C TYR A 453 2.63 -8.67 0.97
N THR A 454 3.58 -8.24 0.15
CA THR A 454 3.35 -7.76 -1.22
C THR A 454 4.62 -7.88 -2.06
N THR A 455 4.45 -7.97 -3.39
CA THR A 455 5.56 -7.83 -4.35
C THR A 455 5.59 -6.40 -4.90
N ILE A 456 6.72 -5.99 -5.49
CA ILE A 456 6.86 -4.64 -6.08
C ILE A 456 6.04 -4.42 -7.36
N GLY A 457 5.34 -5.45 -7.86
CA GLY A 457 4.43 -5.35 -9.00
C GLY A 457 3.03 -4.84 -8.62
N TRP A 458 2.76 -4.62 -7.33
CA TRP A 458 1.45 -4.24 -6.79
C TRP A 458 1.49 -2.85 -6.15
N MET A 459 0.40 -2.08 -6.26
CA MET A 459 0.29 -0.75 -5.65
C MET A 459 0.41 -0.75 -4.12
N MET A 460 0.18 -1.88 -3.44
CA MET A 460 0.40 -1.99 -1.99
C MET A 460 1.87 -1.79 -1.59
N TRP A 461 2.82 -2.08 -2.48
CA TRP A 461 4.23 -1.75 -2.25
C TRP A 461 4.45 -0.23 -2.32
N ASN A 462 3.96 0.44 -3.38
CA ASN A 462 4.04 1.90 -3.50
C ASN A 462 3.38 2.62 -2.31
N TRP A 463 2.24 2.10 -1.85
CA TRP A 463 1.52 2.53 -0.67
C TRP A 463 2.36 2.38 0.61
N MET A 464 2.85 1.16 0.88
CA MET A 464 3.69 0.87 2.05
C MET A 464 4.93 1.77 2.10
N VAL A 465 5.63 1.96 0.98
CA VAL A 465 6.89 2.71 0.92
C VAL A 465 6.71 4.21 1.20
N SER A 466 5.53 4.78 0.95
CA SER A 466 5.23 6.16 1.36
C SER A 466 5.18 6.39 2.86
N ALA A 467 4.98 5.35 3.70
CA ALA A 467 4.99 5.51 5.15
C ALA A 467 6.35 5.97 5.70
N LEU A 468 7.45 5.83 4.94
CA LEU A 468 8.76 6.42 5.26
C LEU A 468 8.68 7.95 5.44
N ALA A 469 7.76 8.64 4.76
CA ALA A 469 7.54 10.09 4.94
C ALA A 469 6.95 10.45 6.32
N LEU A 470 6.43 9.47 7.08
CA LEU A 470 6.02 9.61 8.47
C LEU A 470 7.09 9.18 9.48
N GLY A 471 8.21 8.63 9.01
CA GLY A 471 9.25 8.04 9.86
C GLY A 471 8.89 6.64 10.37
N THR A 472 7.76 6.09 9.92
CA THR A 472 7.33 4.70 10.16
C THR A 472 8.40 3.75 9.62
N THR A 473 8.77 2.75 10.41
CA THR A 473 9.71 1.71 10.00
C THR A 473 8.97 0.67 9.15
N LEU A 474 9.54 0.22 8.03
CA LEU A 474 8.95 -0.86 7.24
C LEU A 474 9.53 -2.24 7.60
N VAL A 475 8.83 -3.32 7.24
CA VAL A 475 9.41 -4.66 7.14
C VAL A 475 9.23 -5.16 5.70
N LEU A 476 10.35 -5.47 5.05
CA LEU A 476 10.40 -6.03 3.70
C LEU A 476 10.61 -7.53 3.77
N TYR A 477 9.89 -8.28 2.94
CA TYR A 477 9.97 -9.74 2.91
C TYR A 477 9.78 -10.27 1.49
N ASP A 478 10.67 -11.19 1.10
CA ASP A 478 10.61 -11.93 -0.17
C ASP A 478 10.56 -13.44 0.09
N GLY A 479 9.66 -14.15 -0.59
CA GLY A 479 9.46 -15.59 -0.42
C GLY A 479 8.02 -16.00 -0.08
N SER A 480 7.84 -17.26 0.29
CA SER A 480 6.55 -17.88 0.60
C SER A 480 6.07 -17.53 2.02
N PRO A 481 4.86 -16.94 2.19
CA PRO A 481 4.35 -16.47 3.49
C PRO A 481 3.82 -17.61 4.38
N LEU A 482 4.29 -18.83 4.12
CA LEU A 482 3.94 -20.10 4.73
C LEU A 482 5.20 -20.95 5.02
N LEU A 483 6.40 -20.37 4.87
CA LEU A 483 7.70 -21.00 5.08
C LEU A 483 8.66 -20.09 5.87
N PRO A 484 9.57 -20.64 6.69
CA PRO A 484 9.89 -22.07 6.84
C PRO A 484 8.82 -22.91 7.56
N HIS A 485 7.79 -22.28 8.14
CA HIS A 485 6.54 -22.92 8.55
C HIS A 485 5.34 -22.00 8.36
N VAL A 486 4.14 -22.56 8.48
CA VAL A 486 2.86 -21.89 8.20
C VAL A 486 2.65 -20.58 8.96
N ALA A 487 3.26 -20.44 10.13
CA ALA A 487 3.17 -19.27 10.99
C ALA A 487 4.25 -18.19 10.75
N ALA A 488 5.12 -18.32 9.73
CA ALA A 488 6.34 -17.50 9.57
C ALA A 488 6.13 -15.97 9.59
N MET A 489 4.95 -15.48 9.17
CA MET A 489 4.64 -14.06 9.23
C MET A 489 4.36 -13.57 10.66
N TRP A 490 3.91 -14.44 11.57
CA TRP A 490 3.69 -14.13 12.98
C TRP A 490 5.00 -14.11 13.78
N ASP A 491 6.00 -14.91 13.39
CA ASP A 491 7.37 -14.78 13.91
C ASP A 491 7.88 -13.35 13.64
N LEU A 492 7.77 -12.87 12.40
CA LEU A 492 8.16 -11.51 12.02
C LEU A 492 7.37 -10.42 12.76
N VAL A 493 6.11 -10.67 13.14
CA VAL A 493 5.33 -9.74 13.97
C VAL A 493 5.95 -9.57 15.36
N ASP A 494 6.38 -10.67 15.97
CA ASP A 494 7.02 -10.66 17.30
C ASP A 494 8.50 -10.22 17.25
N GLU A 495 9.25 -10.55 16.19
CA GLU A 495 10.69 -10.26 16.06
C GLU A 495 10.97 -8.83 15.58
N CYS A 496 10.24 -8.33 14.58
CA CYS A 496 10.37 -6.93 14.13
C CYS A 496 9.51 -5.95 14.95
N GLY A 497 8.66 -6.44 15.85
CA GLY A 497 7.74 -5.62 16.64
C GLY A 497 6.67 -4.93 15.80
N ILE A 498 6.12 -5.63 14.79
CA ILE A 498 5.17 -5.08 13.81
C ILE A 498 3.94 -4.52 14.53
N THR A 499 3.58 -3.28 14.22
CA THR A 499 2.36 -2.62 14.73
C THR A 499 1.20 -2.69 13.75
N VAL A 500 1.49 -2.78 12.45
CA VAL A 500 0.48 -2.94 11.39
C VAL A 500 0.94 -4.04 10.43
N PHE A 501 0.16 -5.12 10.34
CA PHE A 501 0.44 -6.24 9.44
C PHE A 501 -0.60 -6.32 8.30
N GLY A 502 -0.14 -6.13 7.07
CA GLY A 502 -0.94 -6.20 5.85
C GLY A 502 -0.77 -7.52 5.10
N THR A 503 -1.89 -8.08 4.64
CA THR A 503 -1.95 -9.40 3.98
C THR A 503 -3.16 -9.48 3.03
N SER A 504 -3.46 -10.68 2.50
CA SER A 504 -4.66 -10.94 1.70
C SER A 504 -5.69 -11.78 2.46
N ALA A 505 -6.97 -11.63 2.14
CA ALA A 505 -8.03 -12.45 2.72
C ALA A 505 -7.81 -13.95 2.46
N LYS A 506 -7.27 -14.33 1.29
CA LYS A 506 -6.94 -15.72 0.99
C LYS A 506 -5.82 -16.27 1.87
N TRP A 507 -4.83 -15.46 2.26
CA TRP A 507 -3.81 -15.89 3.22
C TRP A 507 -4.42 -16.10 4.62
N ILE A 508 -5.32 -15.21 5.08
CA ILE A 508 -6.03 -15.36 6.35
C ILE A 508 -6.83 -16.68 6.37
N ALA A 509 -7.59 -16.98 5.32
CA ALA A 509 -8.31 -18.25 5.18
C ALA A 509 -7.35 -19.47 5.21
N VAL A 510 -6.18 -19.37 4.57
CA VAL A 510 -5.16 -20.45 4.59
C VAL A 510 -4.48 -20.62 5.95
N GLN A 511 -4.51 -19.61 6.84
CA GLN A 511 -4.10 -19.78 8.25
C GLN A 511 -5.18 -20.55 9.04
N GLU A 512 -6.46 -20.27 8.80
CA GLU A 512 -7.59 -20.97 9.42
C GLU A 512 -7.71 -22.43 8.95
N ASP A 513 -7.65 -22.68 7.63
CA ASP A 513 -7.61 -24.02 7.01
C ASP A 513 -6.52 -24.93 7.61
N LYS A 514 -5.43 -24.32 8.10
CA LYS A 514 -4.27 -25.02 8.68
C LYS A 514 -4.26 -25.03 10.21
N GLY A 515 -5.33 -24.55 10.85
CA GLY A 515 -5.48 -24.53 12.31
C GLY A 515 -4.44 -23.69 13.04
N VAL A 516 -3.92 -22.62 12.41
CA VAL A 516 -2.92 -21.76 13.05
C VAL A 516 -3.61 -20.90 14.12
N GLN A 517 -3.08 -20.92 15.35
CA GLN A 517 -3.59 -20.15 16.48
C GLN A 517 -2.51 -19.21 17.05
N PRO A 518 -2.26 -18.04 16.43
CA PRO A 518 -1.24 -17.10 16.88
C PRO A 518 -1.41 -16.67 18.34
N ARG A 519 -2.66 -16.56 18.83
CA ARG A 519 -2.97 -16.23 20.24
C ARG A 519 -2.39 -17.19 21.29
N LEU A 520 -1.99 -18.40 20.89
CA LEU A 520 -1.42 -19.43 21.77
C LEU A 520 0.08 -19.63 21.59
N SER A 521 0.66 -19.01 20.55
CA SER A 521 2.02 -19.31 20.07
C SER A 521 2.92 -18.07 19.98
N HIS A 522 2.34 -16.87 19.89
CA HIS A 522 3.04 -15.60 19.71
C HIS A 522 2.56 -14.56 20.74
N LYS A 523 3.36 -13.52 21.00
CA LYS A 523 3.00 -12.46 21.96
C LYS A 523 2.01 -11.47 21.35
N LEU A 524 2.22 -11.13 20.07
CA LEU A 524 1.42 -10.16 19.29
C LEU A 524 1.26 -8.81 20.01
N GLY A 525 2.22 -8.44 20.86
CA GLY A 525 2.09 -7.34 21.83
C GLY A 525 2.06 -5.96 21.17
N THR A 526 2.83 -5.79 20.09
CA THR A 526 2.93 -4.56 19.29
C THR A 526 1.78 -4.39 18.30
N LEU A 527 1.14 -5.48 17.87
CA LEU A 527 0.18 -5.51 16.76
C LEU A 527 -1.11 -4.74 17.10
N LYS A 528 -1.28 -3.57 16.47
CA LYS A 528 -2.43 -2.68 16.63
C LYS A 528 -3.53 -3.00 15.59
N ALA A 529 -3.11 -3.23 14.34
CA ALA A 529 -4.02 -3.44 13.21
C ALA A 529 -3.55 -4.57 12.27
N ILE A 530 -4.51 -5.27 11.68
CA ILE A 530 -4.33 -6.17 10.54
C ILE A 530 -5.10 -5.59 9.35
N CYS A 531 -4.42 -5.44 8.21
CA CYS A 531 -5.02 -4.97 6.96
C CYS A 531 -5.17 -6.12 5.96
N SER A 532 -6.33 -6.24 5.31
CA SER A 532 -6.63 -7.28 4.34
C SER A 532 -7.11 -6.67 3.02
N THR A 533 -6.45 -7.01 1.91
CA THR A 533 -6.78 -6.50 0.56
C THR A 533 -6.79 -7.63 -0.49
N GLY A 534 -7.00 -7.26 -1.75
CA GLY A 534 -6.92 -8.15 -2.92
C GLY A 534 -8.25 -8.84 -3.24
N SER A 535 -9.06 -9.18 -2.24
CA SER A 535 -10.43 -9.65 -2.38
C SER A 535 -11.26 -9.20 -1.17
N PRO A 536 -12.61 -9.26 -1.22
CA PRO A 536 -13.43 -9.13 -0.03
C PRO A 536 -12.97 -10.11 1.07
N LEU A 537 -13.06 -9.70 2.32
CA LEU A 537 -12.75 -10.54 3.48
C LEU A 537 -14.04 -11.23 3.95
N SER A 538 -14.06 -12.56 4.01
CA SER A 538 -15.27 -13.29 4.37
C SER A 538 -15.69 -13.02 5.82
N PRO A 539 -17.00 -12.99 6.13
CA PRO A 539 -17.51 -12.90 7.50
C PRO A 539 -16.82 -13.87 8.48
N HIS A 540 -16.57 -15.11 8.04
CA HIS A 540 -15.91 -16.14 8.81
C HIS A 540 -14.45 -15.78 9.17
N SER A 541 -13.69 -15.21 8.23
CA SER A 541 -12.31 -14.79 8.48
C SER A 541 -12.19 -13.57 9.40
N TYR A 542 -13.25 -12.76 9.58
CA TYR A 542 -13.29 -11.81 10.70
C TYR A 542 -13.39 -12.56 12.04
N ASP A 543 -14.34 -13.49 12.18
CA ASP A 543 -14.53 -14.28 13.40
C ASP A 543 -13.26 -15.08 13.75
N TYR A 544 -12.53 -15.61 12.76
CA TYR A 544 -11.22 -16.23 12.92
C TYR A 544 -10.18 -15.32 13.58
N VAL A 545 -9.99 -14.10 13.06
CA VAL A 545 -8.98 -13.17 13.59
C VAL A 545 -9.27 -12.82 15.06
N TYR A 546 -10.53 -12.54 15.39
CA TYR A 546 -10.92 -12.22 16.77
C TYR A 546 -10.88 -13.42 17.72
N ARG A 547 -11.07 -14.64 17.20
CA ARG A 547 -11.08 -15.90 17.97
C ARG A 547 -9.69 -16.51 18.16
N GLU A 548 -8.85 -16.56 17.12
CA GLU A 548 -7.59 -17.32 17.08
C GLU A 548 -6.32 -16.48 16.97
N ILE A 549 -6.42 -15.22 16.51
CA ILE A 549 -5.27 -14.33 16.35
C ILE A 549 -5.18 -13.33 17.51
N LYS A 550 -6.10 -12.34 17.57
CA LYS A 550 -6.05 -11.28 18.58
C LYS A 550 -7.42 -10.60 18.74
N SER A 551 -8.06 -10.77 19.89
CA SER A 551 -9.43 -10.29 20.15
C SER A 551 -9.58 -8.77 20.27
N ASN A 552 -8.49 -8.00 20.35
CA ASN A 552 -8.51 -6.54 20.47
C ASN A 552 -7.75 -5.81 19.34
N VAL A 553 -7.56 -6.47 18.19
CA VAL A 553 -6.94 -5.87 16.99
C VAL A 553 -7.96 -5.11 16.14
N LEU A 554 -7.54 -4.02 15.49
CA LEU A 554 -8.32 -3.42 14.41
C LEU A 554 -8.14 -4.30 13.16
N LEU A 555 -9.19 -4.98 12.70
CA LEU A 555 -9.17 -5.73 11.44
C LEU A 555 -9.81 -4.89 10.34
N ALA A 556 -8.98 -4.31 9.48
CA ALA A 556 -9.42 -3.52 8.34
C ALA A 556 -9.42 -4.38 7.06
N SER A 557 -10.59 -4.60 6.47
CA SER A 557 -10.66 -4.86 5.03
C SER A 557 -10.47 -3.52 4.31
N ILE A 558 -9.58 -3.47 3.32
CA ILE A 558 -9.25 -2.25 2.56
C ILE A 558 -9.37 -2.50 1.06
N SER A 559 -9.91 -1.53 0.32
CA SER A 559 -10.10 -1.64 -1.13
C SER A 559 -9.01 -0.86 -1.89
N GLY A 560 -7.81 -1.45 -1.95
CA GLY A 560 -6.66 -0.87 -2.64
C GLY A 560 -6.73 -1.08 -4.16
N GLY A 561 -6.73 0.02 -4.92
CA GLY A 561 -6.88 0.02 -6.38
C GLY A 561 -5.71 0.66 -7.12
N THR A 562 -5.13 -0.06 -8.09
CA THR A 562 -4.03 0.46 -8.94
C THR A 562 -4.46 1.73 -9.68
N ASP A 563 -5.70 1.78 -10.14
CA ASP A 563 -6.27 2.84 -10.97
C ASP A 563 -6.34 4.21 -10.24
N ILE A 564 -6.20 4.24 -8.90
CA ILE A 564 -6.09 5.47 -8.08
C ILE A 564 -4.83 5.51 -7.19
N ILE A 565 -3.95 4.51 -7.35
CA ILE A 565 -2.78 4.16 -6.50
C ILE A 565 -3.05 4.14 -4.98
N ALA A 566 -4.30 4.07 -4.54
CA ALA A 566 -4.71 4.24 -3.14
C ALA A 566 -6.00 3.45 -2.86
N CYS A 567 -6.69 3.74 -1.75
CA CYS A 567 -7.98 3.15 -1.41
C CYS A 567 -9.10 4.20 -1.44
N PHE A 568 -10.24 3.86 -2.05
CA PHE A 568 -11.47 4.65 -1.91
C PHE A 568 -12.12 4.49 -0.53
N MET A 569 -11.86 3.35 0.11
CA MET A 569 -12.51 2.89 1.34
C MET A 569 -11.61 1.86 2.04
N GLY A 570 -11.68 1.80 3.37
CA GLY A 570 -10.79 0.93 4.13
C GLY A 570 -10.84 1.12 5.64
N GLU A 571 -9.64 1.07 6.23
CA GLU A 571 -9.34 1.23 7.65
C GLU A 571 -9.87 2.57 8.18
N ASN A 572 -10.41 2.56 9.40
CA ASN A 572 -10.75 3.78 10.12
C ASN A 572 -10.56 3.58 11.63
N THR A 573 -9.54 4.21 12.19
CA THR A 573 -9.19 4.06 13.61
C THR A 573 -10.14 4.74 14.60
N VAL A 574 -11.18 5.46 14.14
CA VAL A 574 -12.21 6.05 15.02
C VAL A 574 -13.60 5.44 14.89
N LEU A 575 -13.83 4.55 13.92
CA LEU A 575 -15.09 3.83 13.73
C LEU A 575 -15.02 2.38 14.27
N PRO A 576 -16.16 1.75 14.56
CA PRO A 576 -16.20 0.31 14.82
C PRO A 576 -15.80 -0.53 13.58
N VAL A 577 -15.53 -1.81 13.81
CA VAL A 577 -15.48 -2.85 12.77
C VAL A 577 -16.72 -3.72 12.90
N HIS A 578 -17.46 -3.84 11.80
CA HIS A 578 -18.59 -4.75 11.66
C HIS A 578 -18.22 -5.96 10.79
N ARG A 579 -18.82 -7.12 11.06
CA ARG A 579 -18.55 -8.39 10.36
C ARG A 579 -18.80 -8.24 8.86
N GLY A 580 -17.77 -8.47 8.03
CA GLY A 580 -17.87 -8.40 6.57
C GLY A 580 -17.89 -6.99 5.97
N GLU A 581 -17.91 -5.92 6.78
CA GLU A 581 -17.91 -4.53 6.28
C GLU A 581 -16.50 -3.95 6.15
N ILE A 582 -16.26 -3.22 5.06
CA ILE A 582 -15.22 -2.19 5.02
C ILE A 582 -15.73 -0.98 5.81
N GLN A 583 -14.96 -0.48 6.77
CA GLN A 583 -15.46 0.44 7.80
C GLN A 583 -16.01 1.76 7.25
N SER A 584 -15.34 2.37 6.26
CA SER A 584 -15.81 3.64 5.68
C SER A 584 -15.11 4.02 4.37
N ALA A 585 -15.77 4.90 3.61
CA ALA A 585 -15.15 5.73 2.59
C ALA A 585 -14.01 6.58 3.18
N HIS A 586 -12.88 6.71 2.47
CA HIS A 586 -11.76 7.57 2.87
C HIS A 586 -12.06 9.06 2.61
N LEU A 587 -11.33 9.96 3.29
CA LEU A 587 -11.58 11.40 3.20
C LEU A 587 -11.15 11.96 1.84
N GLY A 588 -11.84 13.00 1.37
CA GLY A 588 -11.64 13.59 0.06
C GLY A 588 -12.04 12.68 -1.12
N CYS A 589 -12.64 11.51 -0.86
CA CYS A 589 -13.15 10.59 -1.87
C CYS A 589 -14.69 10.59 -1.86
N ALA A 590 -15.31 11.23 -2.87
CA ALA A 590 -16.75 11.39 -3.00
C ALA A 590 -17.41 10.14 -3.63
N ILE A 591 -17.30 9.01 -2.94
CA ILE A 591 -17.86 7.75 -3.45
C ILE A 591 -19.35 7.59 -3.16
N GLU A 592 -20.06 7.10 -4.16
CA GLU A 592 -21.51 6.89 -4.15
C GLU A 592 -21.86 5.53 -4.78
N CYS A 593 -23.06 5.05 -4.53
CA CYS A 593 -23.63 3.84 -5.12
C CYS A 593 -24.69 4.27 -6.14
N TRP A 594 -24.52 3.93 -7.42
CA TRP A 594 -25.40 4.40 -8.52
C TRP A 594 -26.11 3.26 -9.26
N ASP A 595 -27.33 3.50 -9.75
CA ASP A 595 -28.11 2.55 -10.56
C ASP A 595 -27.70 2.54 -12.06
N GLU A 596 -28.40 1.76 -12.89
CA GLU A 596 -28.09 1.67 -14.33
C GLU A 596 -28.48 2.95 -15.12
N ASP A 597 -29.43 3.74 -14.61
CA ASP A 597 -29.85 5.03 -15.17
C ASP A 597 -28.97 6.21 -14.70
N GLY A 598 -27.99 5.94 -13.84
CA GLY A 598 -27.02 6.91 -13.34
C GLY A 598 -27.56 7.83 -12.25
N GLN A 599 -28.47 7.33 -11.40
CA GLN A 599 -28.93 8.03 -10.20
C GLN A 599 -28.31 7.40 -8.93
N PRO A 600 -28.03 8.20 -7.88
CA PRO A 600 -27.57 7.68 -6.59
C PRO A 600 -28.68 6.92 -5.86
N ILE A 601 -28.34 5.77 -5.30
CA ILE A 601 -29.24 4.91 -4.53
C ILE A 601 -28.73 4.69 -3.10
N GLU A 602 -29.65 4.69 -2.12
CA GLU A 602 -29.36 4.36 -0.72
C GLU A 602 -30.01 3.04 -0.33
N GLY A 603 -29.29 2.18 0.40
CA GLY A 603 -29.82 0.93 0.94
C GLY A 603 -29.88 -0.25 -0.05
N ASP A 604 -29.74 -0.01 -1.35
CA ASP A 604 -29.64 -1.03 -2.40
C ASP A 604 -28.19 -1.25 -2.87
N SER A 605 -28.02 -2.14 -3.85
CA SER A 605 -26.73 -2.52 -4.46
C SER A 605 -26.57 -1.90 -5.85
N GLY A 606 -25.38 -1.35 -6.16
CA GLY A 606 -25.15 -0.53 -7.34
C GLY A 606 -23.68 -0.35 -7.72
N GLU A 607 -23.45 0.51 -8.69
CA GLU A 607 -22.15 0.82 -9.26
C GLU A 607 -21.31 1.71 -8.34
N LEU A 608 -20.03 1.38 -8.13
CA LEU A 608 -19.08 2.25 -7.46
C LEU A 608 -18.71 3.42 -8.37
N VAL A 609 -19.16 4.63 -7.99
CA VAL A 609 -18.74 5.87 -8.64
C VAL A 609 -17.98 6.79 -7.70
N CYS A 610 -17.28 7.78 -8.25
CA CYS A 610 -16.72 8.93 -7.52
C CYS A 610 -17.10 10.23 -8.25
N THR A 611 -17.82 11.13 -7.56
CA THR A 611 -18.43 12.32 -8.17
C THR A 611 -17.60 13.60 -8.06
N ARG A 612 -16.48 13.59 -7.31
CA ARG A 612 -15.58 14.74 -7.12
C ARG A 612 -14.11 14.34 -7.33
N PRO A 613 -13.28 15.23 -7.91
CA PRO A 613 -11.88 14.94 -8.17
C PRO A 613 -11.09 14.76 -6.86
N PHE A 614 -10.01 13.97 -6.93
CA PHE A 614 -9.10 13.71 -5.82
C PHE A 614 -7.63 13.68 -6.31
N PRO A 615 -6.63 13.98 -5.45
CA PRO A 615 -5.26 14.25 -5.95
C PRO A 615 -4.52 13.05 -6.57
N SER A 616 -4.85 11.81 -6.20
CA SER A 616 -4.14 10.60 -6.68
C SER A 616 -4.69 9.99 -7.97
N MET A 617 -5.68 10.64 -8.60
CA MET A 617 -6.12 10.31 -9.96
C MET A 617 -4.89 10.21 -10.90
N PRO A 618 -4.89 9.28 -11.87
CA PRO A 618 -3.87 9.25 -12.91
C PRO A 618 -3.78 10.62 -13.60
N VAL A 619 -2.57 11.17 -13.71
CA VAL A 619 -2.35 12.46 -14.40
C VAL A 619 -2.51 12.32 -15.91
N LYS A 620 -2.38 11.10 -16.43
CA LYS A 620 -2.76 10.65 -17.78
C LYS A 620 -2.65 9.12 -17.87
N PHE A 621 -3.12 8.55 -18.98
CA PHE A 621 -2.60 7.27 -19.45
C PHE A 621 -1.37 7.51 -20.34
N TRP A 622 -0.43 6.56 -20.34
CA TRP A 622 0.73 6.59 -21.23
C TRP A 622 0.33 6.18 -22.65
N ASN A 623 0.94 6.80 -23.67
CA ASN A 623 0.57 6.67 -25.10
C ASN A 623 -0.90 6.99 -25.44
N ASP A 624 -1.61 7.73 -24.59
CA ASP A 624 -2.98 8.20 -24.82
C ASP A 624 -3.00 9.74 -25.00
N PRO A 625 -2.54 10.29 -26.15
CA PRO A 625 -2.36 11.73 -26.32
C PRO A 625 -3.67 12.52 -26.29
N ASP A 626 -4.79 11.89 -26.66
CA ASP A 626 -6.12 12.49 -26.70
C ASP A 626 -6.93 12.25 -25.40
N GLY A 627 -6.37 11.51 -24.43
CA GLY A 627 -7.09 11.09 -23.22
C GLY A 627 -8.27 10.15 -23.46
N LYS A 628 -8.33 9.48 -24.63
CA LYS A 628 -9.47 8.65 -25.07
C LYS A 628 -9.52 7.32 -24.33
N LEU A 629 -8.38 6.68 -24.08
CA LEU A 629 -8.32 5.44 -23.31
C LEU A 629 -8.63 5.69 -21.83
N TYR A 630 -8.23 6.84 -21.30
CA TYR A 630 -8.57 7.27 -19.94
C TYR A 630 -10.07 7.61 -19.82
N ARG A 631 -10.66 8.32 -20.79
CA ARG A 631 -12.11 8.60 -20.81
C ARG A 631 -12.94 7.33 -20.93
N ALA A 632 -12.63 6.46 -21.89
CA ALA A 632 -13.27 5.15 -22.05
C ALA A 632 -13.09 4.20 -20.85
N ALA A 633 -12.09 4.44 -19.98
CA ALA A 633 -11.86 3.61 -18.81
C ALA A 633 -12.78 3.90 -17.62
N TYR A 634 -13.27 5.14 -17.45
CA TYR A 634 -14.04 5.54 -16.26
C TYR A 634 -15.20 6.53 -16.51
N PHE A 635 -15.18 7.32 -17.60
CA PHE A 635 -16.11 8.44 -17.80
C PHE A 635 -17.18 8.21 -18.90
N ASP A 636 -17.02 7.18 -19.74
CA ASP A 636 -17.98 6.86 -20.81
C ASP A 636 -19.31 6.26 -20.29
N LYS A 637 -19.32 5.63 -19.09
CA LYS A 637 -20.54 5.04 -18.52
C LYS A 637 -21.47 6.08 -17.90
N TYR A 638 -20.93 7.06 -17.16
CA TYR A 638 -21.69 8.15 -16.56
C TYR A 638 -21.00 9.48 -16.90
N PRO A 639 -21.52 10.29 -17.83
CA PRO A 639 -20.87 11.50 -18.28
C PRO A 639 -20.55 12.46 -17.13
N GLY A 640 -19.27 12.83 -16.99
CA GLY A 640 -18.79 13.74 -15.95
C GLY A 640 -18.48 13.08 -14.60
N VAL A 641 -18.67 11.76 -14.44
CA VAL A 641 -18.51 11.03 -13.17
C VAL A 641 -17.60 9.81 -13.37
N TRP A 642 -16.70 9.53 -12.41
CA TRP A 642 -15.81 8.38 -12.47
C TRP A 642 -16.58 7.12 -12.08
N ALA A 643 -16.81 6.18 -13.00
CA ALA A 643 -17.25 4.82 -12.72
C ALA A 643 -16.03 3.91 -12.51
N HIS A 644 -15.90 3.28 -11.34
CA HIS A 644 -14.75 2.38 -11.07
C HIS A 644 -14.92 0.97 -11.69
N GLY A 645 -16.16 0.60 -12.01
CA GLY A 645 -16.51 -0.72 -12.55
C GLY A 645 -16.46 -1.84 -11.51
N ASP A 646 -16.54 -1.51 -10.22
CA ASP A 646 -16.91 -2.44 -9.15
C ASP A 646 -18.38 -2.22 -8.77
N PHE A 647 -19.01 -3.26 -8.21
CA PHE A 647 -20.37 -3.25 -7.69
C PHE A 647 -20.31 -3.33 -6.16
N LEU A 648 -21.10 -2.52 -5.46
CA LEU A 648 -21.11 -2.45 -3.99
C LEU A 648 -22.52 -2.33 -3.41
N HIS A 649 -22.61 -2.50 -2.10
CA HIS A 649 -23.70 -2.00 -1.27
C HIS A 649 -23.14 -1.12 -0.14
N ILE A 650 -23.83 -0.04 0.22
CA ILE A 650 -23.51 0.81 1.38
C ILE A 650 -24.59 0.62 2.44
N ASN A 651 -24.20 0.13 3.61
CA ASN A 651 -25.13 -0.09 4.73
C ASN A 651 -25.75 1.25 5.15
N PRO A 652 -27.10 1.41 5.11
CA PRO A 652 -27.74 2.69 5.42
C PRO A 652 -27.58 3.11 6.89
N LYS A 653 -27.36 2.15 7.82
CA LYS A 653 -27.11 2.39 9.26
C LYS A 653 -25.64 2.74 9.54
N THR A 654 -24.71 1.81 9.28
CA THR A 654 -23.29 1.94 9.67
C THR A 654 -22.49 2.84 8.74
N LYS A 655 -22.97 3.02 7.50
CA LYS A 655 -22.22 3.55 6.34
C LYS A 655 -20.95 2.76 6.00
N GLY A 656 -20.84 1.52 6.52
CA GLY A 656 -19.88 0.52 6.05
C GLY A 656 -20.23 0.03 4.65
N LEU A 657 -19.25 -0.54 3.96
CA LEU A 657 -19.33 -0.86 2.53
C LEU A 657 -19.03 -2.35 2.28
N PHE A 658 -19.87 -2.98 1.46
CA PHE A 658 -19.71 -4.36 1.01
C PHE A 658 -19.31 -4.35 -0.47
N MET A 659 -18.12 -4.89 -0.78
CA MET A 659 -17.66 -5.04 -2.17
C MET A 659 -18.23 -6.33 -2.78
N LEU A 660 -19.23 -6.19 -3.65
CA LEU A 660 -20.02 -7.31 -4.18
C LEU A 660 -19.40 -7.97 -5.43
N GLY A 661 -18.37 -7.33 -6.01
CA GLY A 661 -17.54 -7.87 -7.07
C GLY A 661 -17.26 -6.86 -8.19
N ARG A 662 -16.80 -7.37 -9.34
CA ARG A 662 -16.63 -6.58 -10.57
C ARG A 662 -17.97 -6.32 -11.24
N SER A 663 -18.22 -5.10 -11.71
CA SER A 663 -19.43 -4.75 -12.46
C SER A 663 -19.64 -5.61 -13.70
N ASP A 664 -18.58 -5.89 -14.46
CA ASP A 664 -18.63 -6.75 -15.65
C ASP A 664 -18.75 -8.25 -15.32
N GLY A 665 -18.54 -8.62 -14.05
CA GLY A 665 -18.84 -9.92 -13.47
C GLY A 665 -20.24 -10.06 -12.87
N THR A 666 -21.01 -8.97 -12.74
CA THR A 666 -22.37 -9.03 -12.14
C THR A 666 -23.32 -9.95 -12.88
N LEU A 667 -24.30 -10.44 -12.12
CA LEU A 667 -25.30 -11.42 -12.50
C LEU A 667 -26.64 -10.70 -12.63
N ASN A 668 -27.34 -10.81 -13.76
CA ASN A 668 -28.63 -10.14 -13.99
C ASN A 668 -29.73 -11.09 -14.50
N PRO A 669 -30.10 -12.14 -13.75
CA PRO A 669 -31.18 -13.04 -14.15
C PRO A 669 -32.56 -12.38 -13.99
N ASN A 670 -33.33 -12.31 -15.08
CA ASN A 670 -34.69 -11.75 -15.13
C ASN A 670 -34.77 -10.26 -14.71
N GLY A 671 -33.73 -9.45 -14.97
CA GLY A 671 -33.75 -8.01 -14.68
C GLY A 671 -33.45 -7.64 -13.22
N VAL A 672 -32.92 -8.57 -12.41
CA VAL A 672 -32.45 -8.30 -11.04
C VAL A 672 -30.94 -8.47 -11.01
N ARG A 673 -30.21 -7.36 -10.87
CA ARG A 673 -28.74 -7.32 -10.90
C ARG A 673 -28.14 -7.45 -9.51
N PHE A 674 -27.19 -8.38 -9.33
CA PHE A 674 -26.51 -8.66 -8.07
C PHE A 674 -25.06 -9.15 -8.27
N GLY A 675 -24.28 -9.25 -7.19
CA GLY A 675 -22.86 -9.63 -7.20
C GLY A 675 -22.61 -11.13 -6.99
N SER A 676 -21.52 -11.65 -7.57
CA SER A 676 -21.11 -13.04 -7.36
C SER A 676 -20.72 -13.32 -5.90
N ALA A 677 -20.21 -12.31 -5.18
CA ALA A 677 -19.79 -12.41 -3.78
C ALA A 677 -20.93 -12.77 -2.82
N GLU A 678 -22.16 -12.36 -3.11
CA GLU A 678 -23.34 -12.66 -2.27
C GLU A 678 -23.65 -14.16 -2.27
N ILE A 679 -23.44 -14.84 -3.41
CA ILE A 679 -23.54 -16.30 -3.50
C ILE A 679 -22.32 -16.96 -2.84
N TYR A 680 -21.11 -16.40 -2.98
CA TYR A 680 -19.90 -16.96 -2.36
C TYR A 680 -19.97 -16.99 -0.83
N SER A 681 -20.43 -15.92 -0.17
CA SER A 681 -20.51 -15.86 1.30
C SER A 681 -21.46 -16.91 1.89
N ILE A 682 -22.49 -17.31 1.16
CA ILE A 682 -23.35 -18.45 1.55
C ILE A 682 -22.64 -19.78 1.36
N LEU A 683 -21.86 -19.94 0.29
CA LEU A 683 -21.14 -21.18 0.00
C LEU A 683 -19.96 -21.43 0.96
N GLU A 684 -19.32 -20.38 1.45
CA GLU A 684 -18.31 -20.43 2.52
C GLU A 684 -18.84 -21.07 3.81
N THR A 685 -20.16 -21.11 4.03
CA THR A 685 -20.78 -21.79 5.18
C THR A 685 -20.95 -23.32 5.00
N PHE A 686 -20.48 -23.89 3.89
CA PHE A 686 -20.50 -25.32 3.60
C PHE A 686 -19.07 -25.88 3.56
N ASP A 687 -18.58 -26.40 4.68
CA ASP A 687 -17.20 -26.94 4.82
C ASP A 687 -16.80 -27.95 3.71
N ILE A 688 -17.75 -28.69 3.14
CA ILE A 688 -17.50 -29.67 2.08
C ILE A 688 -17.19 -29.03 0.69
N VAL A 689 -17.44 -27.74 0.52
CA VAL A 689 -17.07 -26.95 -0.67
C VAL A 689 -15.67 -26.40 -0.46
N ALA A 690 -14.75 -26.70 -1.37
CA ALA A 690 -13.38 -26.18 -1.35
C ALA A 690 -13.27 -24.80 -2.00
N ASP A 691 -14.04 -24.56 -3.08
CA ASP A 691 -14.15 -23.27 -3.75
C ASP A 691 -15.41 -23.21 -4.65
N SER A 692 -15.72 -22.05 -5.20
CA SER A 692 -16.83 -21.84 -6.11
C SER A 692 -16.61 -20.69 -7.10
N LEU A 693 -17.25 -20.74 -8.26
CA LEU A 693 -17.29 -19.65 -9.23
C LEU A 693 -18.70 -19.49 -9.78
N CYS A 694 -19.24 -18.28 -9.78
CA CYS A 694 -20.60 -17.99 -10.21
C CYS A 694 -20.59 -17.02 -11.39
N VAL A 695 -21.23 -17.39 -12.49
CA VAL A 695 -21.21 -16.64 -13.75
C VAL A 695 -22.57 -16.61 -14.43
N GLY A 696 -22.88 -15.48 -15.06
CA GLY A 696 -24.08 -15.32 -15.88
C GLY A 696 -23.82 -15.75 -17.31
N GLN A 697 -24.56 -16.73 -17.82
CA GLN A 697 -24.59 -17.07 -19.25
C GLN A 697 -25.74 -16.31 -19.92
N ARG A 698 -25.54 -15.75 -21.14
CA ARG A 698 -26.57 -15.01 -21.89
C ARG A 698 -27.00 -15.72 -23.17
N VAL A 699 -28.29 -15.67 -23.45
CA VAL A 699 -28.90 -16.07 -24.73
C VAL A 699 -29.93 -14.99 -25.08
N GLY A 700 -29.71 -14.29 -26.20
CA GLY A 700 -30.47 -13.08 -26.52
C GLY A 700 -30.32 -12.02 -25.42
N ASN A 701 -31.45 -11.54 -24.90
CA ASN A 701 -31.51 -10.55 -23.82
C ASN A 701 -31.63 -11.19 -22.42
N GLU A 702 -31.79 -12.51 -22.31
CA GLU A 702 -31.87 -13.18 -21.01
C GLU A 702 -30.48 -13.54 -20.47
N GLU A 703 -30.35 -13.62 -19.14
CA GLU A 703 -29.19 -14.17 -18.46
C GLU A 703 -29.64 -15.27 -17.47
N ARG A 704 -28.96 -16.41 -17.44
CA ARG A 704 -29.11 -17.45 -16.41
C ARG A 704 -27.84 -17.57 -15.59
N VAL A 705 -27.99 -17.76 -14.29
CA VAL A 705 -26.86 -17.91 -13.36
C VAL A 705 -26.44 -19.38 -13.28
N ILE A 706 -25.15 -19.61 -13.47
CA ILE A 706 -24.48 -20.90 -13.37
C ILE A 706 -23.46 -20.83 -12.23
N LEU A 707 -23.54 -21.78 -11.31
CA LEU A 707 -22.64 -21.92 -10.19
C LEU A 707 -21.81 -23.20 -10.34
N PHE A 708 -20.49 -23.05 -10.38
CA PHE A 708 -19.54 -24.14 -10.34
C PHE A 708 -19.03 -24.32 -8.91
N LEU A 709 -18.97 -25.57 -8.44
CA LEU A 709 -18.50 -25.96 -7.11
C LEU A 709 -17.30 -26.89 -7.21
N LYS A 710 -16.17 -26.45 -6.66
CA LYS A 710 -15.02 -27.31 -6.39
C LYS A 710 -15.22 -27.92 -5.01
N MET A 711 -15.32 -29.25 -4.93
CA MET A 711 -15.57 -29.96 -3.66
C MET A 711 -14.26 -30.31 -2.95
N LYS A 712 -14.28 -30.46 -1.61
CA LYS A 712 -13.15 -31.05 -0.86
C LYS A 712 -13.01 -32.56 -1.12
N ASP A 713 -14.14 -33.23 -1.33
CA ASP A 713 -14.25 -34.59 -1.89
C ASP A 713 -15.28 -34.57 -3.04
N PRO A 714 -14.90 -34.88 -4.29
CA PRO A 714 -15.82 -34.96 -5.43
C PRO A 714 -17.03 -35.87 -5.20
N GLY A 715 -16.89 -36.93 -4.39
CA GLY A 715 -17.98 -37.84 -4.03
C GLY A 715 -19.12 -37.19 -3.24
N MET A 716 -18.93 -35.99 -2.69
CA MET A 716 -19.93 -35.26 -1.92
C MET A 716 -20.85 -34.38 -2.78
N PHE A 717 -20.63 -34.29 -4.10
CA PHE A 717 -21.51 -33.54 -5.01
C PHE A 717 -22.81 -34.32 -5.28
N THR A 718 -23.84 -34.09 -4.46
CA THR A 718 -25.11 -34.84 -4.49
C THR A 718 -26.33 -33.97 -4.86
N PRO A 719 -27.42 -34.56 -5.40
CA PRO A 719 -28.70 -33.87 -5.58
C PRO A 719 -29.25 -33.25 -4.28
N GLU A 720 -29.00 -33.91 -3.16
CA GLU A 720 -29.34 -33.45 -1.81
C GLU A 720 -28.58 -32.17 -1.46
N LEU A 721 -27.27 -32.11 -1.71
CA LEU A 721 -26.47 -30.90 -1.51
C LEU A 721 -26.96 -29.75 -2.39
N ILE A 722 -27.20 -30.00 -3.69
CA ILE A 722 -27.76 -29.01 -4.62
C ILE A 722 -29.09 -28.45 -4.09
N LYS A 723 -29.95 -29.31 -3.52
CA LYS A 723 -31.22 -28.91 -2.91
C LYS A 723 -31.01 -28.04 -1.65
N VAL A 724 -30.06 -28.37 -0.79
CA VAL A 724 -29.75 -27.57 0.42
C VAL A 724 -29.15 -26.21 0.04
N ILE A 725 -28.20 -26.15 -0.90
CA ILE A 725 -27.61 -24.90 -1.39
C ILE A 725 -28.68 -23.99 -2.01
N ARG A 726 -29.52 -24.51 -2.92
CA ARG A 726 -30.65 -23.77 -3.50
C ARG A 726 -31.70 -23.35 -2.46
N GLY A 727 -31.82 -24.08 -1.35
CA GLY A 727 -32.61 -23.69 -0.20
C GLY A 727 -32.01 -22.49 0.51
N LYS A 728 -30.75 -22.60 0.95
CA LYS A 728 -30.05 -21.59 1.75
C LYS A 728 -29.91 -20.25 1.02
N ILE A 729 -29.53 -20.27 -0.27
CA ILE A 729 -29.48 -19.07 -1.13
C ILE A 729 -30.85 -18.39 -1.22
N ARG A 730 -31.95 -19.15 -1.37
CA ARG A 730 -33.32 -18.60 -1.43
C ARG A 730 -33.74 -17.94 -0.11
N THR A 731 -33.32 -18.49 1.03
CA THR A 731 -33.73 -18.01 2.36
C THR A 731 -32.87 -16.89 2.93
N GLN A 732 -31.60 -16.79 2.53
CA GLN A 732 -30.67 -15.77 3.05
C GLN A 732 -30.46 -14.59 2.09
N LEU A 733 -30.71 -14.77 0.78
CA LEU A 733 -30.76 -13.67 -0.20
C LEU A 733 -32.19 -13.55 -0.75
N SER A 734 -32.46 -14.16 -1.91
CA SER A 734 -33.81 -14.21 -2.49
C SER A 734 -33.96 -15.33 -3.50
N ALA A 735 -35.19 -15.60 -3.95
CA ALA A 735 -35.46 -16.56 -5.01
C ALA A 735 -34.80 -16.23 -6.37
N ARG A 736 -34.35 -14.98 -6.59
CA ARG A 736 -33.64 -14.55 -7.82
C ARG A 736 -32.14 -14.90 -7.81
N HIS A 737 -31.55 -15.05 -6.62
CA HIS A 737 -30.14 -15.43 -6.46
C HIS A 737 -29.88 -16.92 -6.71
N VAL A 738 -30.93 -17.74 -6.77
CA VAL A 738 -30.82 -19.20 -6.87
C VAL A 738 -30.30 -19.60 -8.26
N PRO A 739 -29.12 -20.25 -8.39
CA PRO A 739 -28.57 -20.60 -9.68
C PRO A 739 -29.46 -21.59 -10.46
N ALA A 740 -29.63 -21.31 -11.75
CA ALA A 740 -30.34 -22.16 -12.69
C ALA A 740 -29.62 -23.51 -12.82
N LEU A 741 -28.29 -23.48 -12.92
CA LEU A 741 -27.41 -24.65 -12.89
C LEU A 741 -26.47 -24.57 -11.68
N ILE A 742 -26.29 -25.70 -11.00
CA ILE A 742 -25.20 -25.93 -10.04
C ILE A 742 -24.46 -27.17 -10.54
N LEU A 743 -23.16 -27.04 -10.79
CA LEU A 743 -22.33 -28.04 -11.48
C LEU A 743 -21.02 -28.29 -10.69
N PRO A 744 -20.44 -29.49 -10.74
CA PRO A 744 -19.12 -29.75 -10.16
C PRO A 744 -18.02 -29.19 -11.08
N ILE A 745 -16.85 -28.90 -10.53
CA ILE A 745 -15.65 -28.54 -11.31
C ILE A 745 -14.37 -28.92 -10.55
N ASP A 746 -13.32 -29.32 -11.28
CA ASP A 746 -12.07 -29.76 -10.66
C ASP A 746 -11.19 -28.60 -10.16
N ASP A 747 -11.25 -27.43 -10.82
CA ASP A 747 -10.51 -26.24 -10.41
C ASP A 747 -11.18 -24.90 -10.79
N ILE A 748 -10.77 -23.82 -10.12
CA ILE A 748 -11.27 -22.45 -10.33
C ILE A 748 -10.13 -21.56 -10.85
N PRO A 749 -10.31 -20.80 -11.94
CA PRO A 749 -9.27 -19.91 -12.47
C PRO A 749 -9.06 -18.69 -11.56
N TYR A 750 -7.79 -18.42 -11.28
CA TYR A 750 -7.33 -17.27 -10.52
C TYR A 750 -6.31 -16.43 -11.31
N THR A 751 -6.36 -15.12 -11.09
CA THR A 751 -5.23 -14.23 -11.42
C THR A 751 -4.02 -14.53 -10.54
N VAL A 752 -2.81 -14.15 -10.97
CA VAL A 752 -1.62 -14.14 -10.07
C VAL A 752 -1.82 -13.29 -8.80
N ASN A 753 -2.85 -12.43 -8.78
CA ASN A 753 -3.25 -11.63 -7.63
C ASN A 753 -4.31 -12.29 -6.72
N GLY A 754 -4.65 -13.57 -6.91
CA GLY A 754 -5.62 -14.29 -6.07
C GLY A 754 -7.08 -13.85 -6.26
N LYS A 755 -7.39 -13.02 -7.26
CA LYS A 755 -8.77 -12.71 -7.69
C LYS A 755 -9.30 -13.79 -8.62
N LYS A 756 -10.55 -14.22 -8.42
CA LYS A 756 -11.35 -15.05 -9.33
C LYS A 756 -11.53 -14.34 -10.69
N VAL A 757 -11.86 -15.11 -11.73
CA VAL A 757 -11.87 -14.63 -13.12
C VAL A 757 -13.19 -14.92 -13.84
N GLU A 758 -14.31 -14.51 -13.22
CA GLU A 758 -15.68 -14.66 -13.74
C GLU A 758 -15.80 -14.23 -15.22
N VAL A 759 -15.19 -13.11 -15.60
CA VAL A 759 -15.27 -12.55 -16.95
C VAL A 759 -14.58 -13.43 -18.01
N ALA A 760 -13.54 -14.20 -17.64
CA ALA A 760 -12.92 -15.15 -18.56
C ALA A 760 -13.82 -16.38 -18.79
N VAL A 761 -14.38 -16.94 -17.72
CA VAL A 761 -15.31 -18.08 -17.81
C VAL A 761 -16.62 -17.67 -18.51
N LYS A 762 -17.15 -16.48 -18.25
CA LYS A 762 -18.31 -15.90 -18.96
C LYS A 762 -18.06 -15.77 -20.47
N LYS A 763 -16.82 -15.44 -20.89
CA LYS A 763 -16.41 -15.46 -22.30
C LYS A 763 -16.32 -16.88 -22.86
N ILE A 764 -15.77 -17.84 -22.12
CA ILE A 764 -15.67 -19.25 -22.55
C ILE A 764 -17.05 -19.88 -22.75
N LEU A 765 -17.98 -19.68 -21.82
CA LEU A 765 -19.37 -20.16 -21.92
C LEU A 765 -20.20 -19.46 -23.02
N ALA A 766 -19.67 -18.37 -23.59
CA ALA A 766 -20.19 -17.68 -24.77
C ALA A 766 -19.40 -18.00 -26.05
N ASN A 767 -18.50 -18.99 -26.01
CA ASN A 767 -17.59 -19.38 -27.10
C ASN A 767 -16.71 -18.22 -27.64
N GLN A 768 -16.33 -17.27 -26.78
CA GLN A 768 -15.49 -16.12 -27.11
C GLN A 768 -14.02 -16.35 -26.69
N PRO A 769 -13.04 -15.77 -27.42
CA PRO A 769 -11.62 -15.88 -27.08
C PRO A 769 -11.27 -15.10 -25.80
N VAL A 770 -10.62 -15.78 -24.85
CA VAL A 770 -10.01 -15.16 -23.66
C VAL A 770 -8.64 -14.59 -24.04
N LYS A 771 -8.48 -13.28 -23.88
CA LYS A 771 -7.17 -12.61 -23.98
C LYS A 771 -6.46 -12.60 -22.63
N ASN A 772 -5.15 -12.38 -22.63
CA ASN A 772 -4.33 -12.11 -21.44
C ASN A 772 -4.25 -13.27 -20.42
N ALA A 773 -4.35 -14.54 -20.87
CA ALA A 773 -4.23 -15.73 -20.02
C ALA A 773 -2.89 -15.84 -19.25
N GLY A 774 -1.81 -15.21 -19.75
CA GLY A 774 -0.51 -15.12 -19.07
C GLY A 774 -0.48 -14.23 -17.81
N ALA A 775 -1.64 -13.73 -17.34
CA ALA A 775 -1.81 -13.05 -16.05
C ALA A 775 -2.52 -13.94 -15.00
N LEU A 776 -2.72 -15.23 -15.30
CA LEU A 776 -3.37 -16.20 -14.42
C LEU A 776 -2.33 -17.08 -13.69
N SER A 777 -2.66 -17.52 -12.48
CA SER A 777 -1.82 -18.44 -11.69
C SER A 777 -1.94 -19.90 -12.12
N ASN A 778 -3.10 -20.26 -12.70
CA ASN A 778 -3.48 -21.60 -13.14
C ASN A 778 -4.26 -21.51 -14.48
N PRO A 779 -3.65 -20.99 -15.57
CA PRO A 779 -4.34 -20.70 -16.83
C PRO A 779 -5.01 -21.94 -17.47
N GLU A 780 -4.47 -23.14 -17.24
CA GLU A 780 -5.01 -24.42 -17.70
C GLU A 780 -6.40 -24.75 -17.15
N SER A 781 -6.75 -24.24 -15.96
CA SER A 781 -8.09 -24.42 -15.36
C SER A 781 -9.23 -23.85 -16.23
N LEU A 782 -8.93 -22.90 -17.13
CA LEU A 782 -9.90 -22.35 -18.07
C LEU A 782 -10.49 -23.40 -19.02
N GLU A 783 -9.73 -24.43 -19.38
CA GLU A 783 -10.18 -25.46 -20.33
C GLU A 783 -11.29 -26.35 -19.73
N LEU A 784 -11.35 -26.47 -18.40
CA LEU A 784 -12.41 -27.19 -17.69
C LEU A 784 -13.82 -26.61 -17.95
N PHE A 785 -13.90 -25.33 -18.35
CA PHE A 785 -15.16 -24.62 -18.59
C PHE A 785 -15.64 -24.72 -20.06
N ARG A 786 -14.89 -25.39 -20.95
CA ARG A 786 -15.30 -25.59 -22.35
C ARG A 786 -16.26 -26.76 -22.49
N ASN A 787 -17.18 -26.66 -23.44
CA ASN A 787 -18.00 -27.77 -23.95
C ASN A 787 -18.86 -28.53 -22.91
N ILE A 788 -19.02 -28.00 -21.69
CA ILE A 788 -19.84 -28.62 -20.62
C ILE A 788 -21.29 -28.78 -21.13
N PRO A 789 -21.82 -30.01 -21.28
CA PRO A 789 -23.09 -30.26 -21.97
C PRO A 789 -24.29 -29.46 -21.41
N GLU A 790 -24.39 -29.37 -20.09
CA GLU A 790 -25.43 -28.66 -19.36
C GLU A 790 -25.43 -27.16 -19.68
N THR A 791 -24.27 -26.59 -20.01
CA THR A 791 -24.14 -25.18 -20.39
C THR A 791 -24.50 -24.93 -21.85
N GLN A 792 -24.44 -25.95 -22.72
CA GLN A 792 -24.81 -25.83 -24.13
C GLN A 792 -26.33 -25.90 -24.38
N VAL A 793 -27.10 -26.43 -23.42
CA VAL A 793 -28.56 -26.52 -23.49
C VAL A 793 -29.20 -25.47 -22.58
N TRP A 794 -30.02 -24.59 -23.18
CA TRP A 794 -30.90 -23.63 -22.50
C TRP A 794 -32.21 -23.57 -23.27
#